data_AF-A0A1N6XPF1-F1
#
_entry.id   AF-A0A1N6XPF1-F1
#
_cell.length_a   1.000
_cell.length_b   1.000
_cell.length_c   1.000
_cell.angle_alpha   90.00
_cell.angle_beta   90.00
_cell.angle_gamma   90.00
#
_symmetry.space_group_name_H-M   'P 1'
#
loop_
_entity.id
_entity.type
_entity.pdbx_description
1 polymer ?
#
loop_
_entity_poly.entity_id
_entity_poly.type
_entity_poly.pdbx_seq_one_letter_code
_entity_poly.pdbx_strand_id
1 'polypeptide(L)'
;MFGRWLSRSSYPRPMAGPDDIVDELSILDLCQHYRLEYRGGVEDVAKSWDESERRAADSGPTFDDLKNNGWVFFDGGRWIMQSAPPGTRSHITYPSPSTKTFLTGLGELRLVARTDTPPPQAKALADRILAERWLEVHIPTKDPDWLAGRLWDRLCPKPQQHSADGSVSTIEAVPPIEREACDALALLDADAETVDSAFLEWSVWCDALGSYGRWDSGWGPTEMRYCREAAHRALERQTLWGTWDIDAARYTAVLENTFAIPLDQMRYAGAPEIAPPRTLVSRVDWMMRPAVEHLMMERLGSNTASFAFILLCSELEKTDIGPSIMAAATTVLSFAADHPMALQHFLFRVRSAPVLLVDMLMHQRTACLAAKLAIEWRPESIRNSDRNLSREAQTKAFAVQDALSLLAYHLLEGTLDLAEYASLVTWCYASDTYSKRAIADARRPVGRQLLKVVSRESKDLQSAVLQHLVDQAAYKDNVPRACFAGVLYGLNYLSSAPFADAFPVVGLYSQFARDMHLEWTDAASLSPNLAAHLVKTAFAHTASDRDALLAPFDSAQLLRNTPDDQKPSLRYSIAKTLRVHVRLLARAVAGWDGETVPPELCDALQVLISRSVIEYDEKGRVGALTDRYSPGPLLQREEASPAEDLAAAWRRLNGSHQETMLQALAQSDDPVLLAELCQHLPAAAKPGIRARLRQLKPEEASALWTWPELQHRIESLLVAGEYALAREHLDEAEKDLDRAPPQFRLELFALELRLFLKEKNWAALDGAVVPPALDRPTTQQAQDKLEFYRATSQLLRPNGNLAGARVALQRLAARPGAAPAYKENVFAIAIQQLLGPTLHPLSGADRVTGEGLLAEINAEVDVGESSVSSSLLANRALLMLALQKPEDALESMAARRQERRSPELELIAVLSKYELGFRDEAMAILDAAISEFGANDQLIALKNDLQAGDSAPSVASASVVVDSISSIRAALQQLTVLLPSQIGDILGPPGRGVRGYLIGQVSRAVAALQHMAAMLRERKDSMNLARFEDDLNTAMREVLGALLAVTKWDVADQSLGGATANGNPGERDAVIRVSGQEISIIEALVCTGLDRTNIKKHFDKLVSYGVCDLYFHVIYSYAKELNPLFKYVEEMLEHEVPPGLTYLDCEPLGPPDYEASGYVATYRVDHREVAVAFLIVDLNISRPVGSGGGFNDSERNSTDSGSKA
;
A
#
# COMPACT_ATOMS: atom_id res chain seq x y z
N MET A 1 -2.79 12.33 1.18
CA MET A 1 -1.83 12.18 2.30
C MET A 1 -2.46 12.60 3.63
N PHE A 2 -3.07 13.78 3.80
CA PHE A 2 -3.71 14.20 5.08
C PHE A 2 -5.25 14.04 5.12
N GLY A 3 -5.81 13.11 4.34
CA GLY A 3 -7.27 13.00 4.15
C GLY A 3 -8.06 12.61 5.40
N ARG A 4 -7.37 12.20 6.48
CA ARG A 4 -7.96 11.87 7.79
C ARG A 4 -8.27 13.12 8.63
N TRP A 5 -7.54 14.21 8.36
CA TRP A 5 -7.59 15.46 9.12
C TRP A 5 -8.21 16.59 8.33
N LEU A 6 -8.08 16.54 7.00
CA LEU A 6 -8.91 17.35 6.11
C LEU A 6 -10.32 16.78 6.18
N SER A 7 -11.12 17.31 7.10
CA SER A 7 -12.55 17.47 6.81
C SER A 7 -12.61 18.08 5.41
N ARG A 8 -13.16 17.33 4.44
CA ARG A 8 -13.70 17.98 3.23
C ARG A 8 -14.48 19.17 3.79
N SER A 9 -14.14 20.38 3.37
CA SER A 9 -14.81 21.61 3.75
C SER A 9 -16.26 21.49 3.28
N SER A 10 -17.02 20.78 4.10
CA SER A 10 -18.45 20.49 4.07
C SER A 10 -18.99 21.00 5.40
N TYR A 11 -18.50 22.15 5.87
CA TYR A 11 -19.50 23.09 6.35
C TYR A 11 -20.18 23.57 5.08
N PRO A 12 -21.42 23.12 4.76
CA PRO A 12 -22.24 24.00 3.97
C PRO A 12 -22.14 25.34 4.69
N ARG A 13 -21.73 26.42 3.97
CA ARG A 13 -22.17 27.74 4.42
C ARG A 13 -23.64 27.55 4.74
N PRO A 14 -24.11 27.91 5.95
CA PRO A 14 -25.54 27.93 6.20
C PRO A 14 -26.13 28.60 4.97
N MET A 15 -27.02 27.91 4.25
CA MET A 15 -27.77 28.58 3.20
C MET A 15 -28.64 29.57 3.95
N ALA A 16 -28.05 30.74 4.23
CA ALA A 16 -28.74 31.95 4.55
C ALA A 16 -29.87 32.04 3.54
N GLY A 17 -31.11 32.19 4.03
CA GLY A 17 -32.21 32.47 3.13
C GLY A 17 -31.86 33.69 2.26
N PRO A 18 -32.56 33.92 1.13
CA PRO A 18 -32.35 35.12 0.33
C PRO A 18 -32.37 36.44 1.14
N ASP A 19 -33.03 36.44 2.30
CA ASP A 19 -33.16 37.56 3.24
C ASP A 19 -31.99 37.70 4.28
N ASP A 20 -31.12 36.68 4.37
CA ASP A 20 -30.00 36.61 5.33
C ASP A 20 -28.64 36.94 4.70
N ILE A 21 -28.55 37.11 3.38
CA ILE A 21 -27.31 37.48 2.68
C ILE A 21 -27.11 39.00 2.75
N VAL A 22 -25.93 39.44 3.19
CA VAL A 22 -25.56 40.86 3.18
C VAL A 22 -25.01 41.25 1.81
N ASP A 23 -25.49 42.38 1.29
CA ASP A 23 -24.99 42.98 0.07
C ASP A 23 -23.52 43.43 0.21
N GLU A 24 -22.67 43.07 -0.76
CA GLU A 24 -21.24 43.34 -0.69
C GLU A 24 -20.90 44.84 -0.68
N LEU A 25 -21.69 45.68 -1.37
CA LEU A 25 -21.48 47.12 -1.38
C LEU A 25 -21.74 47.74 -0.01
N SER A 26 -22.70 47.19 0.74
CA SER A 26 -23.01 47.60 2.10
C SER A 26 -21.87 47.27 3.08
N ILE A 27 -21.14 46.18 2.87
CA ILE A 27 -19.91 45.86 3.64
C ILE A 27 -18.74 46.78 3.25
N LEU A 28 -18.60 47.10 1.96
CA LEU A 28 -17.61 48.07 1.49
C LEU A 28 -17.88 49.51 1.98
N ASP A 29 -19.13 49.85 2.26
CA ASP A 29 -19.51 51.11 2.92
C ASP A 29 -19.23 51.04 4.43
N LEU A 30 -19.58 49.91 5.07
CA LEU A 30 -19.31 49.66 6.48
C LEU A 30 -17.81 49.82 6.81
N CYS A 31 -16.90 49.32 5.97
CA CYS A 31 -15.45 49.40 6.23
C CYS A 31 -14.88 50.83 6.23
N GLN A 32 -15.60 51.80 5.64
CA GLN A 32 -15.21 53.22 5.70
C GLN A 32 -15.47 53.83 7.08
N HIS A 33 -16.44 53.27 7.82
CA HIS A 33 -16.91 53.80 9.10
C HIS A 33 -16.55 52.92 10.29
N TYR A 34 -16.26 51.64 10.05
CA TYR A 34 -15.87 50.67 11.04
C TYR A 34 -14.61 49.93 10.59
N ARG A 35 -13.75 49.58 11.53
CA ARG A 35 -12.62 48.66 11.33
C ARG A 35 -12.86 47.37 12.10
N LEU A 36 -12.31 46.28 11.58
CA LEU A 36 -12.23 45.02 12.30
C LEU A 36 -10.83 44.83 12.85
N GLU A 37 -10.74 44.44 14.12
CA GLU A 37 -9.49 44.09 14.77
C GLU A 37 -9.70 42.86 15.67
N TYR A 38 -8.65 42.09 15.88
CA TYR A 38 -8.63 41.10 16.95
C TYR A 38 -8.26 41.77 18.26
N ARG A 39 -8.81 41.29 19.38
CA ARG A 39 -8.39 41.78 20.71
C ARG A 39 -6.89 41.62 20.95
N GLY A 40 -6.28 40.54 20.43
CA GLY A 40 -4.84 40.34 20.50
C GLY A 40 -3.99 41.23 19.59
N GLY A 41 -4.61 41.96 18.67
CA GLY A 41 -3.95 42.89 17.73
C GLY A 41 -3.98 44.36 18.18
N VAL A 42 -4.52 44.66 19.36
CA VAL A 42 -4.54 46.02 19.92
C VAL A 42 -3.14 46.41 20.40
N GLU A 43 -2.65 47.58 19.99
CA GLU A 43 -1.28 48.06 20.29
C GLU A 43 -0.92 47.98 21.80
N ASP A 44 -1.88 48.31 22.67
CA ASP A 44 -1.69 48.32 24.13
C ASP A 44 -2.16 47.02 24.83
N VAL A 45 -2.29 45.89 24.13
CA VAL A 45 -2.86 44.65 24.72
C VAL A 45 -2.12 44.20 25.99
N ALA A 46 -0.78 44.26 26.00
CA ALA A 46 0.04 43.89 27.15
C ALA A 46 -0.24 44.81 28.35
N LYS A 47 -0.22 46.13 28.12
CA LYS A 47 -0.51 47.13 29.14
C LYS A 47 -1.93 47.01 29.68
N SER A 48 -2.91 46.80 28.80
CA SER A 48 -4.32 46.64 29.16
C SER A 48 -4.56 45.39 30.03
N TRP A 49 -3.77 44.34 29.84
CA TRP A 49 -3.80 43.14 30.67
C TRP A 49 -3.16 43.38 32.04
N ASP A 50 -1.97 43.97 32.07
CA ASP A 50 -1.22 44.20 33.32
C ASP A 50 -1.97 45.17 34.27
N GLU A 51 -2.61 46.19 33.71
CA GLU A 51 -3.43 47.18 34.42
C GLU A 51 -4.85 46.69 34.75
N SER A 52 -5.25 45.48 34.31
CA SER A 52 -6.59 44.94 34.53
C SER A 52 -6.90 44.70 36.01
N GLU A 53 -7.97 45.33 36.51
CA GLU A 53 -8.48 45.08 37.87
C GLU A 53 -8.86 43.61 38.08
N ARG A 54 -9.32 42.92 37.02
CA ARG A 54 -9.69 41.49 37.09
C ARG A 54 -8.47 40.59 37.29
N ARG A 55 -7.34 40.91 36.66
CA ARG A 55 -6.05 40.22 36.87
C ARG A 55 -5.51 40.51 38.28
N ALA A 56 -5.56 41.77 38.71
CA ALA A 56 -5.12 42.15 40.06
C ALA A 56 -5.92 41.42 41.15
N ALA A 57 -7.24 41.27 40.95
CA ALA A 57 -8.15 40.63 41.90
C ALA A 57 -7.88 39.13 42.11
N ASP A 58 -7.43 38.41 41.08
CA ASP A 58 -7.12 36.97 41.18
C ASP A 58 -5.62 36.64 41.12
N SER A 59 -4.76 37.66 41.27
CA SER A 59 -3.29 37.54 41.24
C SER A 59 -2.77 36.85 39.97
N GLY A 60 -3.39 37.11 38.82
CA GLY A 60 -2.96 36.59 37.53
C GLY A 60 -1.56 37.08 37.11
N PRO A 61 -0.84 36.29 36.29
CA PRO A 61 0.51 36.59 35.79
C PRO A 61 0.54 37.86 34.94
N THR A 62 1.71 38.51 34.88
CA THR A 62 1.94 39.65 33.96
C THR A 62 2.00 39.17 32.50
N PHE A 63 1.89 40.08 31.55
CA PHE A 63 2.00 39.74 30.13
C PHE A 63 3.38 39.16 29.78
N ASP A 64 4.45 39.67 30.38
CA ASP A 64 5.80 39.13 30.20
C ASP A 64 5.92 37.72 30.79
N ASP A 65 5.27 37.44 31.93
CA ASP A 65 5.19 36.07 32.46
C ASP A 65 4.43 35.14 31.52
N LEU A 66 3.31 35.60 30.92
CA LEU A 66 2.57 34.81 29.92
C LEU A 66 3.43 34.49 28.70
N LYS A 67 4.23 35.45 28.22
CA LYS A 67 5.15 35.24 27.10
C LYS A 67 6.26 34.26 27.45
N ASN A 68 6.95 34.47 28.58
CA ASN A 68 8.07 33.63 29.00
C ASN A 68 7.65 32.19 29.32
N ASN A 69 6.43 32.00 29.83
CA ASN A 69 5.88 30.68 30.14
C ASN A 69 5.18 30.01 28.95
N GLY A 70 5.18 30.61 27.75
CA GLY A 70 4.64 30.00 26.53
C GLY A 70 3.11 30.03 26.42
N TRP A 71 2.42 30.93 27.14
CA TRP A 71 0.96 31.10 27.02
C TRP A 71 0.55 31.94 25.80
N VAL A 72 1.40 32.89 25.39
CA VAL A 72 1.14 33.78 24.25
C VAL A 72 2.28 33.78 23.25
N PHE A 73 1.94 33.84 21.97
CA PHE A 73 2.86 33.90 20.84
C PHE A 73 2.44 35.02 19.90
N PHE A 74 3.41 35.67 19.26
CA PHE A 74 3.13 36.65 18.22
C PHE A 74 3.05 35.93 16.86
N ASP A 75 1.93 36.08 16.15
CA ASP A 75 1.70 35.41 14.86
C ASP A 75 2.11 36.24 13.63
N GLY A 76 2.77 37.39 13.86
CA GLY A 76 3.15 38.36 12.83
C GLY A 76 2.27 39.61 12.79
N GLY A 77 1.08 39.55 13.40
CA GLY A 77 0.16 40.68 13.49
C GLY A 77 -0.54 40.84 14.84
N ARG A 78 -0.68 39.76 15.60
CA ARG A 78 -1.37 39.75 16.89
C ARG A 78 -0.76 38.76 17.87
N TRP A 79 -1.03 38.98 19.15
CA TRP A 79 -0.77 38.01 20.21
C TRP A 79 -1.89 36.97 20.27
N ILE A 80 -1.52 35.69 20.27
CA ILE A 80 -2.47 34.56 20.32
C ILE A 80 -2.03 33.54 21.36
N MET A 81 -3.01 32.83 21.93
CA MET A 81 -2.78 31.55 22.60
C MET A 81 -2.75 30.46 21.53
N GLN A 82 -1.73 29.59 21.54
CA GLN A 82 -1.68 28.46 20.61
C GLN A 82 -2.87 27.52 20.83
N SER A 83 -3.42 27.00 19.74
CA SER A 83 -4.50 26.01 19.80
C SER A 83 -4.03 24.74 20.49
N ALA A 84 -4.87 24.18 21.35
CA ALA A 84 -4.70 22.84 21.91
C ALA A 84 -5.45 21.79 21.06
N PRO A 85 -5.02 20.52 21.09
CA PRO A 85 -5.70 19.39 20.46
C PRO A 85 -7.24 19.42 20.62
N PRO A 86 -8.04 19.14 19.58
CA PRO A 86 -9.48 19.00 19.70
C PRO A 86 -9.86 18.03 20.82
N GLY A 87 -10.82 18.42 21.66
CA GLY A 87 -11.23 17.63 22.83
C GLY A 87 -10.36 17.80 24.08
N THR A 88 -9.18 18.45 23.99
CA THR A 88 -8.30 18.66 25.16
C THR A 88 -8.44 20.00 25.85
N ARG A 89 -9.18 20.95 25.25
CA ARG A 89 -9.37 22.31 25.78
C ARG A 89 -9.91 22.34 27.21
N SER A 90 -10.72 21.35 27.59
CA SER A 90 -11.25 21.19 28.96
C SER A 90 -10.21 20.76 29.99
N HIS A 91 -9.08 20.24 29.54
CA HIS A 91 -8.00 19.72 30.39
C HIS A 91 -6.86 20.74 30.58
N ILE A 92 -6.93 21.91 29.95
CA ILE A 92 -5.94 22.98 30.13
C ILE A 92 -6.09 23.59 31.53
N THR A 93 -5.00 23.59 32.29
CA THR A 93 -4.94 24.20 33.63
C THR A 93 -4.44 25.64 33.52
N TYR A 94 -5.37 26.60 33.49
CA TYR A 94 -5.04 28.02 33.42
C TYR A 94 -4.56 28.58 34.77
N PRO A 95 -3.66 29.57 34.79
CA PRO A 95 -3.14 30.16 36.03
C PRO A 95 -4.23 30.82 36.90
N SER A 96 -5.23 31.43 36.27
CA SER A 96 -6.39 32.03 36.95
C SER A 96 -7.61 32.10 36.02
N PRO A 97 -8.84 32.26 36.56
CA PRO A 97 -10.04 32.47 35.75
C PRO A 97 -9.95 33.71 34.83
N SER A 98 -9.39 34.83 35.31
CA SER A 98 -9.20 36.03 34.48
C SER A 98 -8.22 35.76 33.33
N THR A 99 -7.16 34.99 33.59
CA THR A 99 -6.15 34.60 32.59
C THR A 99 -6.78 33.74 31.51
N LYS A 100 -7.63 32.77 31.89
CA LYS A 100 -8.38 31.96 30.92
C LYS A 100 -9.21 32.85 29.99
N THR A 101 -10.02 33.75 30.54
CA THR A 101 -10.88 34.64 29.75
C THR A 101 -10.07 35.54 28.83
N PHE A 102 -8.93 36.07 29.30
CA PHE A 102 -8.04 36.88 28.48
C PHE A 102 -7.45 36.09 27.31
N LEU A 103 -6.81 34.95 27.58
CA LEU A 103 -6.15 34.13 26.58
C LEU A 103 -7.11 33.61 25.50
N THR A 104 -8.30 33.12 25.90
CA THR A 104 -9.32 32.70 24.93
C THR A 104 -9.90 33.88 24.16
N GLY A 105 -9.92 35.07 24.78
CA GLY A 105 -10.43 36.29 24.18
C GLY A 105 -9.50 36.95 23.16
N LEU A 106 -8.21 36.61 23.13
CA LEU A 106 -7.23 37.19 22.20
C LEU A 106 -7.61 36.96 20.72
N GLY A 107 -8.23 35.82 20.42
CA GLY A 107 -8.70 35.46 19.09
C GLY A 107 -10.08 36.04 18.71
N GLU A 108 -10.78 36.73 19.63
CA GLU A 108 -12.10 37.27 19.36
C GLU A 108 -12.04 38.51 18.47
N LEU A 109 -12.89 38.53 17.44
CA LEU A 109 -13.09 39.65 16.52
C LEU A 109 -13.89 40.77 17.18
N ARG A 110 -13.48 42.02 16.93
CA ARG A 110 -14.18 43.22 17.40
C ARG A 110 -14.38 44.20 16.25
N LEU A 111 -15.63 44.66 16.12
CA LEU A 111 -15.99 45.76 15.23
C LEU A 111 -15.89 47.08 15.99
N VAL A 112 -15.03 47.99 15.50
CA VAL A 112 -14.72 49.27 16.16
C VAL A 112 -15.08 50.42 15.22
N ALA A 113 -15.89 51.37 15.69
CA ALA A 113 -16.22 52.55 14.91
C ALA A 113 -14.97 53.43 14.75
N ARG A 114 -14.69 53.86 13.51
CA ARG A 114 -13.61 54.81 13.18
C ARG A 114 -13.94 56.23 13.62
N THR A 115 -15.23 56.53 13.84
CA THR A 115 -15.75 57.84 14.24
C THR A 115 -16.84 57.68 15.32
N ASP A 116 -16.98 58.66 16.21
CA ASP A 116 -17.96 58.63 17.31
C ASP A 116 -19.43 58.61 16.83
N THR A 117 -19.71 59.10 15.61
CA THR A 117 -21.06 59.17 15.03
C THR A 117 -21.12 58.54 13.64
N PRO A 118 -21.14 57.19 13.53
CA PRO A 118 -21.24 56.51 12.25
C PRO A 118 -22.62 56.75 11.60
N PRO A 119 -22.73 56.71 10.25
CA PRO A 119 -24.00 56.87 9.55
C PRO A 119 -25.07 55.87 10.02
N PRO A 120 -26.37 56.23 10.03
CA PRO A 120 -27.44 55.36 10.53
C PRO A 120 -27.50 53.99 9.85
N GLN A 121 -27.19 53.93 8.55
CA GLN A 121 -27.20 52.69 7.76
C GLN A 121 -26.03 51.77 8.13
N ALA A 122 -24.80 52.31 8.24
CA ALA A 122 -23.62 51.57 8.69
C ALA A 122 -23.78 51.07 10.13
N LYS A 123 -24.37 51.91 11.01
CA LYS A 123 -24.67 51.52 12.39
C LYS A 123 -25.69 50.38 12.48
N ALA A 124 -26.78 50.45 11.71
CA ALA A 124 -27.78 49.39 11.67
C ALA A 124 -27.21 48.06 11.18
N LEU A 125 -26.28 48.08 10.21
CA LEU A 125 -25.60 46.88 9.73
C LEU A 125 -24.60 46.34 10.77
N ALA A 126 -23.83 47.20 11.43
CA ALA A 126 -22.93 46.82 12.52
C ALA A 126 -23.71 46.15 13.68
N ASP A 127 -24.83 46.74 14.09
CA ASP A 127 -25.69 46.21 15.15
C ASP A 127 -26.28 44.84 14.74
N ARG A 128 -26.66 44.67 13.47
CA ARG A 128 -27.12 43.38 12.93
C ARG A 128 -26.01 42.32 12.96
N ILE A 129 -24.79 42.64 12.51
CA ILE A 129 -23.64 41.73 12.54
C ILE A 129 -23.36 41.22 13.96
N LEU A 130 -23.46 42.10 14.96
CA LEU A 130 -23.25 41.75 16.37
C LEU A 130 -24.42 40.94 16.95
N ALA A 131 -25.66 41.31 16.66
CA ALA A 131 -26.85 40.61 17.16
C ALA A 131 -26.94 39.17 16.65
N GLU A 132 -26.61 38.95 15.38
CA GLU A 132 -26.62 37.63 14.73
C GLU A 132 -25.33 36.81 15.00
N ARG A 133 -24.38 37.37 15.76
CA ARG A 133 -23.08 36.75 16.09
C ARG A 133 -22.30 36.32 14.85
N TRP A 134 -22.43 37.05 13.74
CA TRP A 134 -21.75 36.71 12.48
C TRP A 134 -20.23 36.78 12.54
N LEU A 135 -19.67 37.54 13.50
CA LEU A 135 -18.22 37.54 13.76
C LEU A 135 -17.71 36.24 14.39
N GLU A 136 -18.58 35.39 14.95
CA GLU A 136 -18.18 34.09 15.50
C GLU A 136 -18.36 32.94 14.50
N VAL A 137 -19.15 33.18 13.45
CA VAL A 137 -19.43 32.21 12.39
C VAL A 137 -18.73 32.68 11.13
N HIS A 138 -19.39 33.46 10.27
CA HIS A 138 -18.83 34.27 9.18
C HIS A 138 -19.93 35.25 8.72
N ILE A 139 -19.57 36.39 8.13
CA ILE A 139 -20.54 37.31 7.52
C ILE A 139 -21.00 36.71 6.17
N PRO A 140 -22.32 36.43 6.00
CA PRO A 140 -22.83 35.79 4.79
C PRO A 140 -22.88 36.77 3.62
N THR A 141 -22.11 36.49 2.56
CA THR A 141 -22.07 37.26 1.30
C THR A 141 -22.13 36.31 0.09
N LYS A 142 -22.49 36.82 -1.10
CA LYS A 142 -22.58 35.99 -2.31
C LYS A 142 -21.19 35.66 -2.84
N ASP A 143 -20.30 36.65 -2.89
CA ASP A 143 -18.91 36.49 -3.36
C ASP A 143 -17.90 37.15 -2.39
N PRO A 144 -17.53 36.45 -1.31
CA PRO A 144 -16.55 36.98 -0.34
C PRO A 144 -15.14 37.09 -0.89
N ASP A 145 -14.77 36.31 -1.92
CA ASP A 145 -13.43 36.40 -2.52
C ASP A 145 -13.30 37.69 -3.34
N TRP A 146 -14.34 38.03 -4.12
CA TRP A 146 -14.40 39.33 -4.80
C TRP A 146 -14.40 40.49 -3.82
N LEU A 147 -15.21 40.39 -2.75
CA LEU A 147 -15.30 41.42 -1.72
C LEU A 147 -13.96 41.60 -0.99
N ALA A 148 -13.27 40.52 -0.63
CA ALA A 148 -11.94 40.57 -0.02
C ALA A 148 -10.93 41.29 -0.93
N GLY A 149 -10.93 41.02 -2.24
CA GLY A 149 -10.08 41.72 -3.21
C GLY A 149 -10.34 43.23 -3.27
N ARG A 150 -11.62 43.64 -3.22
CA ARG A 150 -12.02 45.06 -3.21
C ARG A 150 -11.75 45.75 -1.88
N LEU A 151 -11.80 45.03 -0.77
CA LEU A 151 -11.45 45.57 0.54
C LEU A 151 -9.96 45.94 0.58
N TRP A 152 -9.07 45.12 0.03
CA TRP A 152 -7.65 45.50 -0.07
C TRP A 152 -7.44 46.76 -0.90
N ASP A 153 -8.03 46.85 -2.09
CA ASP A 153 -7.91 48.03 -2.96
C ASP A 153 -8.35 49.35 -2.27
N ARG A 154 -9.35 49.26 -1.37
CA ARG A 154 -9.81 50.40 -0.57
C ARG A 154 -8.96 50.69 0.67
N LEU A 155 -8.48 49.65 1.37
CA LEU A 155 -7.68 49.79 2.59
C LEU A 155 -6.22 50.13 2.28
N CYS A 156 -5.72 49.72 1.11
CA CYS A 156 -4.35 49.93 0.69
C CYS A 156 -4.03 51.43 0.62
N PRO A 157 -3.01 51.92 1.35
CA PRO A 157 -2.65 53.33 1.35
C PRO A 157 -2.30 53.83 -0.06
N LYS A 158 -2.98 54.89 -0.52
CA LYS A 158 -2.67 55.52 -1.81
C LYS A 158 -1.47 56.46 -1.65
N PRO A 159 -0.51 56.48 -2.61
CA PRO A 159 0.65 57.36 -2.54
C PRO A 159 0.21 58.84 -2.50
N GLN A 160 0.78 59.64 -1.60
CA GLN A 160 0.36 61.03 -1.42
C GLN A 160 0.89 61.93 -2.55
N GLN A 161 0.01 62.67 -3.22
CA GLN A 161 0.40 63.78 -4.11
C GLN A 161 0.45 65.09 -3.30
N HIS A 162 1.53 65.86 -3.44
CA HIS A 162 1.58 67.21 -2.87
C HIS A 162 0.50 68.10 -3.51
N SER A 163 -0.39 68.64 -2.68
CA SER A 163 -1.11 69.88 -3.00
C SER A 163 -0.14 71.06 -2.87
N ALA A 164 0.36 71.56 -3.99
CA ALA A 164 1.09 72.83 -4.01
C ALA A 164 0.08 73.98 -3.83
N ASP A 165 -0.02 74.50 -2.60
CA ASP A 165 -0.70 75.76 -2.31
C ASP A 165 0.35 76.88 -2.33
N GLY A 166 0.20 77.88 -3.22
CA GLY A 166 0.98 79.12 -3.16
C GLY A 166 1.51 79.74 -4.47
N SER A 167 0.70 80.65 -5.04
CA SER A 167 1.10 81.87 -5.77
C SER A 167 1.64 81.81 -7.21
N VAL A 168 0.80 82.38 -8.08
CA VAL A 168 1.02 83.11 -9.34
C VAL A 168 2.46 83.63 -9.59
N SER A 169 3.06 83.24 -10.73
CA SER A 169 3.56 84.20 -11.73
C SER A 169 3.74 83.55 -13.11
N THR A 170 3.61 84.40 -14.12
CA THR A 170 3.35 84.20 -15.55
C THR A 170 4.56 83.81 -16.42
N ILE A 171 4.29 82.92 -17.40
CA ILE A 171 4.66 82.91 -18.84
C ILE A 171 6.17 82.95 -19.22
N GLU A 172 6.65 81.90 -19.92
CA GLU A 172 7.06 81.95 -21.35
C GLU A 172 7.41 80.54 -21.91
N ALA A 173 7.22 80.39 -23.22
CA ALA A 173 7.03 79.14 -23.96
C ALA A 173 8.31 78.62 -24.68
N VAL A 174 8.46 77.29 -24.79
CA VAL A 174 9.31 76.58 -25.80
C VAL A 174 8.68 75.20 -26.13
N PRO A 175 8.67 74.72 -27.41
CA PRO A 175 7.87 73.57 -27.87
C PRO A 175 8.62 72.21 -27.79
N PRO A 176 7.96 71.07 -28.10
CA PRO A 176 8.14 69.78 -27.44
C PRO A 176 9.20 68.90 -28.12
N ILE A 177 9.96 68.12 -27.35
CA ILE A 177 10.55 66.81 -27.69
C ILE A 177 11.26 66.28 -26.41
N GLU A 178 11.03 64.99 -26.10
CA GLU A 178 11.75 64.16 -25.11
C GLU A 178 11.61 64.53 -23.61
N ARG A 179 10.46 64.18 -23.02
CA ARG A 179 10.35 63.87 -21.59
C ARG A 179 9.12 63.00 -21.31
N GLU A 180 9.28 61.68 -21.46
CA GLU A 180 8.33 60.70 -20.91
C GLU A 180 8.94 59.90 -19.74
N ALA A 181 10.03 60.41 -19.15
CA ALA A 181 10.76 59.76 -18.06
C ALA A 181 11.07 60.65 -16.84
N CYS A 182 10.41 61.81 -16.67
CA CYS A 182 10.70 62.69 -15.51
C CYS A 182 9.53 63.44 -14.86
N ASP A 183 8.27 63.23 -15.27
CA ASP A 183 7.10 63.84 -14.58
C ASP A 183 6.21 62.80 -13.89
N ALA A 184 6.84 61.83 -13.21
CA ALA A 184 6.22 61.25 -12.03
C ALA A 184 6.49 62.24 -10.89
N LEU A 185 5.51 63.09 -10.57
CA LEU A 185 5.41 63.76 -9.28
C LEU A 185 5.95 62.80 -8.21
N ALA A 186 6.93 63.24 -7.42
CA ALA A 186 7.51 62.44 -6.33
C ALA A 186 6.41 62.08 -5.32
N LEU A 187 5.71 60.99 -5.61
CA LEU A 187 4.78 60.34 -4.72
C LEU A 187 5.64 59.77 -3.60
N LEU A 188 5.46 60.31 -2.39
CA LEU A 188 6.06 59.69 -1.21
C LEU A 188 5.37 58.32 -1.04
N ASP A 189 6.18 57.25 -1.08
CA ASP A 189 5.71 55.91 -0.75
C ASP A 189 5.08 55.93 0.64
N ALA A 190 4.03 55.13 0.84
CA ALA A 190 3.34 55.07 2.11
C ALA A 190 4.29 54.48 3.17
N ASP A 191 4.20 54.98 4.40
CA ASP A 191 4.98 54.45 5.50
C ASP A 191 4.67 52.97 5.75
N ALA A 192 5.69 52.18 6.08
CA ALA A 192 5.58 50.73 6.22
C ALA A 192 4.62 50.33 7.36
N GLU A 193 4.54 51.09 8.45
CA GLU A 193 3.61 50.81 9.54
C GLU A 193 2.17 51.02 9.07
N THR A 194 1.92 52.06 8.27
CA THR A 194 0.58 52.33 7.71
C THR A 194 0.12 51.21 6.77
N VAL A 195 1.04 50.70 5.94
CA VAL A 195 0.78 49.55 5.06
C VAL A 195 0.52 48.27 5.87
N ASP A 196 1.31 48.03 6.91
CA ASP A 196 1.16 46.86 7.77
C ASP A 196 -0.18 46.91 8.54
N SER A 197 -0.58 48.06 9.11
CA SER A 197 -1.88 48.21 9.78
C SER A 197 -3.05 47.94 8.84
N ALA A 198 -2.98 48.44 7.59
CA ALA A 198 -4.00 48.18 6.57
C ALA A 198 -4.07 46.70 6.19
N PHE A 199 -2.92 46.04 6.09
CA PHE A 199 -2.83 44.60 5.80
C PHE A 199 -3.42 43.76 6.92
N LEU A 200 -3.12 44.10 8.18
CA LEU A 200 -3.67 43.41 9.34
C LEU A 200 -5.19 43.56 9.41
N GLU A 201 -5.72 44.77 9.26
CA GLU A 201 -7.16 45.00 9.19
C GLU A 201 -7.81 44.20 8.04
N TRP A 202 -7.18 44.18 6.86
CA TRP A 202 -7.67 43.41 5.73
C TRP A 202 -7.69 41.90 6.00
N SER A 203 -6.65 41.36 6.65
CA SER A 203 -6.61 39.94 7.05
C SER A 203 -7.76 39.58 8.00
N VAL A 204 -8.12 40.50 8.90
CA VAL A 204 -9.22 40.34 9.86
C VAL A 204 -10.57 40.34 9.14
N TRP A 205 -10.75 41.23 8.15
CA TRP A 205 -11.93 41.21 7.28
C TRP A 205 -12.05 39.92 6.49
N CYS A 206 -10.95 39.38 5.98
CA CYS A 206 -10.94 38.09 5.28
C CYS A 206 -11.40 36.95 6.20
N ASP A 207 -10.91 36.90 7.44
CA ASP A 207 -11.34 35.90 8.43
C ASP A 207 -12.83 36.03 8.75
N ALA A 208 -13.33 37.24 8.98
CA ALA A 208 -14.76 37.49 9.22
C ALA A 208 -15.66 37.07 8.05
N LEU A 209 -15.14 37.11 6.82
CA LEU A 209 -15.85 36.67 5.61
C LEU A 209 -15.68 35.18 5.29
N GLY A 210 -14.77 34.48 5.98
CA GLY A 210 -14.37 33.11 5.68
C GLY A 210 -13.64 32.99 4.34
N SER A 211 -12.94 34.06 3.92
CA SER A 211 -12.05 34.07 2.75
C SER A 211 -10.60 33.93 3.20
N TYR A 212 -9.78 33.25 2.39
CA TYR A 212 -8.40 32.92 2.73
C TYR A 212 -7.38 33.93 2.16
N GLY A 213 -7.82 35.12 1.74
CA GLY A 213 -6.96 36.14 1.14
C GLY A 213 -6.35 35.63 -0.16
N ARG A 214 -7.12 35.68 -1.25
CA ARG A 214 -6.61 35.30 -2.58
C ARG A 214 -5.95 36.50 -3.24
N TRP A 215 -4.82 36.26 -3.89
CA TRP A 215 -4.16 37.27 -4.73
C TRP A 215 -5.10 37.71 -5.85
N ASP A 216 -5.24 39.02 -6.11
CA ASP A 216 -6.07 39.52 -7.20
C ASP A 216 -5.18 40.12 -8.30
N SER A 217 -5.23 39.54 -9.50
CA SER A 217 -4.50 40.02 -10.68
C SER A 217 -5.01 41.37 -11.19
N GLY A 218 -6.19 41.82 -10.74
CA GLY A 218 -6.77 43.12 -11.06
C GLY A 218 -6.27 44.28 -10.20
N TRP A 219 -5.43 44.02 -9.18
CA TRP A 219 -4.81 45.06 -8.37
C TRP A 219 -3.78 45.89 -9.17
N GLY A 220 -3.64 47.16 -8.82
CA GLY A 220 -2.59 48.01 -9.37
C GLY A 220 -1.20 47.58 -8.89
N PRO A 221 -0.12 48.03 -9.56
CA PRO A 221 1.25 47.65 -9.21
C PRO A 221 1.64 48.00 -7.77
N THR A 222 1.13 49.12 -7.24
CA THR A 222 1.39 49.58 -5.88
C THR A 222 0.70 48.69 -4.86
N GLU A 223 -0.58 48.38 -5.08
CA GLU A 223 -1.38 47.51 -4.21
C GLU A 223 -0.78 46.10 -4.13
N MET A 224 -0.32 45.55 -5.26
CA MET A 224 0.39 44.27 -5.30
C MET A 224 1.70 44.32 -4.51
N ARG A 225 2.54 45.35 -4.75
CA ARG A 225 3.82 45.51 -4.06
C ARG A 225 3.63 45.60 -2.53
N TYR A 226 2.77 46.49 -2.07
CA TYR A 226 2.51 46.69 -0.64
C TYR A 226 1.93 45.46 0.03
N CYS A 227 1.04 44.74 -0.64
CA CYS A 227 0.47 43.50 -0.11
C CYS A 227 1.55 42.41 0.07
N ARG A 228 2.40 42.23 -0.94
CA ARG A 228 3.52 41.28 -0.91
C ARG A 228 4.51 41.61 0.22
N GLU A 229 4.93 42.87 0.31
CA GLU A 229 5.90 43.31 1.31
C GLU A 229 5.34 43.19 2.74
N ALA A 230 4.07 43.55 2.97
CA ALA A 230 3.43 43.39 4.27
C ALA A 230 3.30 41.91 4.67
N ALA A 231 2.94 41.03 3.72
CA ALA A 231 2.90 39.60 3.96
C ALA A 231 4.27 39.03 4.34
N HIS A 232 5.35 39.43 3.65
CA HIS A 232 6.71 39.04 4.03
C HIS A 232 7.09 39.54 5.43
N ARG A 233 6.83 40.82 5.75
CA ARG A 233 7.12 41.36 7.08
C ARG A 233 6.33 40.66 8.19
N ALA A 234 5.08 40.27 7.93
CA ALA A 234 4.30 39.47 8.89
C ALA A 234 4.96 38.10 9.17
N LEU A 235 5.46 37.42 8.12
CA LEU A 235 6.19 36.16 8.25
C LEU A 235 7.57 36.31 8.90
N GLU A 236 8.23 37.46 8.75
CA GLU A 236 9.51 37.75 9.43
C GLU A 236 9.31 38.03 10.93
N ARG A 237 8.21 38.68 11.32
CA ARG A 237 7.94 39.06 12.71
C ARG A 237 7.34 37.94 13.55
N GLN A 238 6.71 36.95 12.94
CA GLN A 238 6.03 35.87 13.65
C GLN A 238 7.02 35.02 14.48
N THR A 239 6.58 34.58 15.67
CA THR A 239 7.34 33.67 16.55
C THR A 239 6.66 32.31 16.71
N LEU A 240 5.49 32.15 16.09
CA LEU A 240 4.58 31.01 16.21
C LEU A 240 5.16 29.73 15.59
N TRP A 241 5.67 29.82 14.37
CA TRP A 241 6.30 28.73 13.62
C TRP A 241 7.81 28.75 13.86
N GLY A 242 8.32 27.66 14.44
CA GLY A 242 9.75 27.44 14.65
C GLY A 242 10.42 26.84 13.42
N THR A 243 11.72 26.59 13.51
CA THR A 243 12.45 25.77 12.53
C THR A 243 12.33 24.29 12.88
N TRP A 244 12.72 23.41 11.96
CA TRP A 244 12.62 21.95 12.11
C TRP A 244 13.08 21.40 13.47
N ASP A 245 14.22 21.84 13.97
CA ASP A 245 14.83 21.28 15.18
C ASP A 245 14.11 21.67 16.48
N ILE A 246 13.33 22.76 16.46
CA ILE A 246 12.73 23.33 17.67
C ILE A 246 11.20 23.33 17.66
N ASP A 247 10.55 23.32 16.49
CA ASP A 247 9.13 23.63 16.35
C ASP A 247 8.24 22.60 17.07
N ALA A 248 8.41 21.30 16.76
CA ALA A 248 7.62 20.23 17.37
C ALA A 248 7.90 20.11 18.87
N ALA A 249 9.19 20.14 19.27
CA ALA A 249 9.59 20.04 20.67
C ALA A 249 9.05 21.21 21.51
N ARG A 250 9.09 22.44 20.97
CA ARG A 250 8.53 23.62 21.62
C ARG A 250 7.02 23.52 21.79
N TYR A 251 6.30 23.03 20.77
CA TYR A 251 4.86 22.86 20.87
C TYR A 251 4.48 21.79 21.91
N THR A 252 5.14 20.62 21.89
CA THR A 252 4.91 19.60 22.92
C THR A 252 5.20 20.14 24.32
N ALA A 253 6.29 20.90 24.49
CA ALA A 253 6.62 21.50 25.78
C ALA A 253 5.53 22.48 26.27
N VAL A 254 4.83 23.18 25.36
CA VAL A 254 3.66 24.00 25.72
C VAL A 254 2.50 23.11 26.20
N LEU A 255 2.17 22.03 25.48
CA LEU A 255 1.08 21.13 25.87
C LEU A 255 1.32 20.48 27.25
N GLU A 256 2.55 20.03 27.49
CA GLU A 256 2.95 19.33 28.71
C GLU A 256 3.18 20.27 29.90
N ASN A 257 3.99 21.32 29.72
CA ASN A 257 4.44 22.16 30.84
C ASN A 257 3.55 23.38 31.06
N THR A 258 3.03 23.96 29.98
CA THR A 258 2.23 25.20 30.06
C THR A 258 0.76 24.88 30.25
N PHE A 259 0.19 24.05 29.38
CA PHE A 259 -1.23 23.68 29.46
C PHE A 259 -1.48 22.58 30.50
N ALA A 260 -0.42 21.87 30.92
CA ALA A 260 -0.48 20.79 31.90
C ALA A 260 -1.51 19.71 31.55
N ILE A 261 -1.62 19.38 30.26
CA ILE A 261 -2.54 18.34 29.78
C ILE A 261 -1.93 16.98 30.15
N PRO A 262 -2.68 16.07 30.81
CA PRO A 262 -2.17 14.73 31.14
C PRO A 262 -1.84 13.91 29.89
N LEU A 263 -0.70 13.20 29.90
CA LEU A 263 -0.21 12.38 28.78
C LEU A 263 -1.20 11.29 28.34
N ASP A 264 -1.97 10.72 29.28
CA ASP A 264 -3.01 9.71 29.00
C ASP A 264 -4.22 10.28 28.25
N GLN A 265 -4.43 11.60 28.31
CA GLN A 265 -5.46 12.32 27.55
C GLN A 265 -4.95 12.80 26.19
N MET A 266 -3.66 12.63 25.93
CA MET A 266 -2.98 12.99 24.68
C MET A 266 -2.80 11.75 23.82
N ARG A 267 -3.71 11.52 22.86
CA ARG A 267 -3.72 10.32 21.98
C ARG A 267 -2.37 10.07 21.28
N TYR A 268 -1.63 11.14 20.94
CA TYR A 268 -0.28 11.08 20.37
C TYR A 268 0.64 12.25 20.78
N ALA A 269 0.27 13.06 21.78
CA ALA A 269 1.08 14.22 22.16
C ALA A 269 2.13 13.84 23.21
N GLY A 270 3.34 13.66 22.71
CA GLY A 270 4.62 13.63 23.39
C GLY A 270 5.67 14.18 22.42
N ALA A 271 6.88 14.45 22.89
CA ALA A 271 7.96 14.84 21.96
C ALA A 271 8.12 13.71 20.94
N PRO A 272 8.21 14.00 19.63
CA PRO A 272 8.46 12.95 18.65
C PRO A 272 9.67 12.14 19.12
N GLU A 273 9.51 10.82 19.32
CA GLU A 273 10.60 9.94 19.79
C GLU A 273 11.82 10.03 18.88
N ILE A 274 11.62 10.54 17.68
CA ILE A 274 12.55 10.52 16.58
C ILE A 274 12.68 11.94 16.00
N ALA A 275 13.90 12.47 16.02
CA ALA A 275 14.25 13.79 15.50
C ALA A 275 13.88 13.98 14.01
N PRO A 276 13.68 15.21 13.52
CA PRO A 276 13.44 15.45 12.10
C PRO A 276 14.67 15.07 11.27
N PRO A 277 14.50 14.42 10.10
CA PRO A 277 15.61 14.13 9.20
C PRO A 277 16.15 15.42 8.54
N ARG A 278 17.32 15.32 7.91
CA ARG A 278 18.00 16.50 7.32
C ARG A 278 17.39 16.97 6.01
N THR A 279 17.00 16.03 5.14
CA THR A 279 16.52 16.31 3.77
C THR A 279 15.02 16.55 3.74
N LEU A 280 14.53 17.47 2.91
CA LEU A 280 13.12 17.75 2.65
C LEU A 280 12.39 16.51 2.15
N VAL A 281 13.01 15.72 1.27
CA VAL A 281 12.44 14.46 0.77
C VAL A 281 12.03 13.53 1.93
N SER A 282 12.92 13.34 2.90
CA SER A 282 12.67 12.53 4.09
C SER A 282 11.84 13.25 5.15
N ARG A 283 11.93 14.58 5.27
CA ARG A 283 11.13 15.40 6.21
C ARG A 283 9.65 15.28 5.92
N VAL A 284 9.25 15.24 4.65
CA VAL A 284 7.84 15.00 4.30
C VAL A 284 7.36 13.63 4.78
N ASP A 285 8.17 12.57 4.65
CA ASP A 285 7.79 11.25 5.19
C ASP A 285 7.74 11.24 6.72
N TRP A 286 8.62 11.99 7.38
CA TRP A 286 8.61 12.18 8.83
C TRP A 286 7.35 12.95 9.29
N MET A 287 6.95 14.01 8.58
CA MET A 287 5.70 14.75 8.84
C MET A 287 4.46 13.87 8.68
N MET A 288 4.51 12.85 7.82
CA MET A 288 3.42 11.90 7.62
C MET A 288 3.31 10.83 8.72
N ARG A 289 4.24 10.78 9.68
CA ARG A 289 4.12 9.83 10.80
C ARG A 289 2.94 10.24 11.68
N PRO A 290 2.09 9.30 12.14
CA PRO A 290 0.85 9.65 12.85
C PRO A 290 1.03 10.63 14.02
N ALA A 291 2.08 10.48 14.82
CA ALA A 291 2.35 11.37 15.94
C ALA A 291 2.72 12.80 15.51
N VAL A 292 3.55 12.93 14.48
CA VAL A 292 3.97 14.23 13.94
C VAL A 292 2.83 14.89 13.18
N GLU A 293 2.17 14.13 12.29
CA GLU A 293 1.01 14.57 11.52
C GLU A 293 -0.05 15.16 12.46
N HIS A 294 -0.38 14.45 13.55
CA HIS A 294 -1.34 14.91 14.53
C HIS A 294 -0.95 16.26 15.15
N LEU A 295 0.27 16.37 15.68
CA LEU A 295 0.78 17.60 16.30
C LEU A 295 0.74 18.79 15.32
N MET A 296 1.01 18.55 14.04
CA MET A 296 0.99 19.59 13.01
C MET A 296 -0.42 19.98 12.59
N MET A 297 -1.32 19.00 12.40
CA MET A 297 -2.69 19.25 11.94
C MET A 297 -3.50 20.04 12.96
N GLU A 298 -3.23 19.89 14.25
CA GLU A 298 -3.92 20.64 15.31
C GLU A 298 -3.57 22.13 15.37
N ARG A 299 -2.42 22.48 14.78
CA ARG A 299 -1.93 23.86 14.68
C ARG A 299 -2.39 24.55 13.41
N LEU A 300 -3.09 23.85 12.52
CA LEU A 300 -3.71 24.44 11.34
C LEU A 300 -4.95 25.22 11.75
N GLY A 301 -4.84 26.54 11.73
CA GLY A 301 -5.94 27.46 12.03
C GLY A 301 -5.73 28.82 11.39
N SER A 302 -6.77 29.65 11.43
CA SER A 302 -6.73 31.03 10.94
C SER A 302 -5.83 31.89 11.85
N ASN A 303 -4.67 32.28 11.34
CA ASN A 303 -3.73 33.18 11.99
C ASN A 303 -2.97 34.01 10.93
N THR A 304 -2.34 35.09 11.36
CA THR A 304 -1.71 36.06 10.44
C THR A 304 -0.60 35.41 9.60
N ALA A 305 0.22 34.54 10.19
CA ALA A 305 1.27 33.82 9.46
C ALA A 305 0.68 32.87 8.41
N SER A 306 -0.35 32.08 8.75
CA SER A 306 -1.09 31.22 7.81
C SER A 306 -1.65 32.05 6.65
N PHE A 307 -2.31 33.16 6.96
CA PHE A 307 -2.91 34.06 5.97
C PHE A 307 -1.85 34.63 5.01
N ALA A 308 -0.79 35.23 5.56
CA ALA A 308 0.29 35.83 4.78
C ALA A 308 0.98 34.79 3.87
N PHE A 309 1.27 33.59 4.39
CA PHE A 309 1.90 32.53 3.61
C PHE A 309 0.98 31.98 2.50
N ILE A 310 -0.30 31.74 2.80
CA ILE A 310 -1.31 31.29 1.83
C ILE A 310 -1.51 32.33 0.72
N LEU A 311 -1.50 33.62 1.06
CA LEU A 311 -1.59 34.71 0.10
C LEU A 311 -0.39 34.72 -0.86
N LEU A 312 0.83 34.61 -0.34
CA LEU A 312 2.04 34.55 -1.16
C LEU A 312 2.06 33.28 -2.06
N CYS A 313 1.55 32.14 -1.57
CA CYS A 313 1.34 30.98 -2.42
C CYS A 313 0.31 31.27 -3.54
N SER A 314 -0.76 32.02 -3.22
CA SER A 314 -1.77 32.41 -4.20
C SER A 314 -1.24 33.37 -5.27
N GLU A 315 -0.22 34.18 -4.96
CA GLU A 315 0.46 35.02 -5.93
C GLU A 315 1.17 34.17 -6.98
N LEU A 316 1.92 33.15 -6.53
CA LEU A 316 2.64 32.23 -7.41
C LEU A 316 1.68 31.46 -8.32
N GLU A 317 0.51 31.08 -7.82
CA GLU A 317 -0.52 30.38 -8.62
C GLU A 317 -1.11 31.23 -9.75
N LYS A 318 -1.15 32.56 -9.59
CA LYS A 318 -1.91 33.47 -10.47
C LYS A 318 -1.05 34.35 -11.38
N THR A 319 0.26 34.37 -11.18
CA THR A 319 1.15 35.29 -11.90
C THR A 319 2.09 34.50 -12.82
N ASP A 320 2.09 34.80 -14.12
CA ASP A 320 2.96 34.15 -15.10
C ASP A 320 4.45 34.42 -14.81
N ILE A 321 5.31 33.45 -15.11
CA ILE A 321 6.74 33.45 -14.75
C ILE A 321 7.47 34.68 -15.32
N GLY A 322 8.09 35.47 -14.44
CA GLY A 322 8.94 36.63 -14.78
C GLY A 322 10.03 36.90 -13.73
N PRO A 323 11.02 37.77 -14.00
CA PRO A 323 12.21 37.93 -13.16
C PRO A 323 11.92 38.36 -11.71
N SER A 324 10.93 39.25 -11.51
CA SER A 324 10.49 39.68 -10.17
C SER A 324 9.76 38.58 -9.39
N ILE A 325 9.13 37.65 -10.10
CA ILE A 325 8.36 36.54 -9.51
C ILE A 325 9.30 35.39 -9.14
N MET A 326 10.38 35.16 -9.90
CA MET A 326 11.42 34.20 -9.51
C MET A 326 12.06 34.54 -8.16
N ALA A 327 12.26 35.83 -7.88
CA ALA A 327 12.74 36.30 -6.58
C ALA A 327 11.70 36.03 -5.47
N ALA A 328 10.42 36.32 -5.73
CA ALA A 328 9.34 36.05 -4.78
C ALA A 328 9.18 34.54 -4.49
N ALA A 329 9.19 33.70 -5.54
CA ALA A 329 9.14 32.25 -5.43
C ALA A 329 10.31 31.71 -4.58
N THR A 330 11.52 32.22 -4.80
CA THR A 330 12.71 31.84 -4.01
C THR A 330 12.53 32.13 -2.53
N THR A 331 12.01 33.31 -2.17
CA THR A 331 11.75 33.67 -0.77
C THR A 331 10.69 32.77 -0.14
N VAL A 332 9.57 32.54 -0.83
CA VAL A 332 8.47 31.68 -0.33
C VAL A 332 8.93 30.24 -0.16
N LEU A 333 9.62 29.67 -1.16
CA LEU A 333 10.11 28.29 -1.12
C LEU A 333 11.22 28.08 -0.10
N SER A 334 12.09 29.07 0.11
CA SER A 334 13.11 29.02 1.17
C SER A 334 12.46 29.03 2.55
N PHE A 335 11.49 29.92 2.78
CA PHE A 335 10.74 29.95 4.03
C PHE A 335 9.99 28.63 4.28
N ALA A 336 9.36 28.07 3.24
CA ALA A 336 8.73 26.75 3.31
C ALA A 336 9.73 25.65 3.67
N ALA A 337 10.93 25.66 3.09
CA ALA A 337 11.97 24.66 3.37
C ALA A 337 12.49 24.73 4.82
N ASP A 338 12.48 25.91 5.45
CA ASP A 338 13.03 26.13 6.80
C ASP A 338 12.00 25.91 7.92
N HIS A 339 10.71 26.07 7.63
CA HIS A 339 9.63 25.99 8.60
C HIS A 339 8.67 24.82 8.31
N PRO A 340 8.51 23.85 9.23
CA PRO A 340 7.67 22.68 8.98
C PRO A 340 6.19 23.04 8.78
N MET A 341 5.65 24.02 9.52
CA MET A 341 4.28 24.50 9.32
C MET A 341 4.08 25.16 7.94
N ALA A 342 5.05 25.94 7.48
CA ALA A 342 5.00 26.55 6.15
C ALA A 342 5.08 25.48 5.06
N LEU A 343 5.97 24.49 5.18
CA LEU A 343 6.03 23.35 4.26
C LEU A 343 4.69 22.61 4.21
N GLN A 344 4.06 22.38 5.36
CA GLN A 344 2.76 21.71 5.44
C GLN A 344 1.68 22.49 4.67
N HIS A 345 1.57 23.81 4.92
CA HIS A 345 0.67 24.68 4.17
C HIS A 345 0.95 24.66 2.66
N PHE A 346 2.23 24.69 2.28
CA PHE A 346 2.64 24.68 0.90
C PHE A 346 2.27 23.35 0.20
N LEU A 347 2.51 22.21 0.85
CA LEU A 347 2.12 20.89 0.33
C LEU A 347 0.59 20.74 0.16
N PHE A 348 -0.21 21.38 1.00
CA PHE A 348 -1.65 21.47 0.78
C PHE A 348 -1.98 22.25 -0.50
N ARG A 349 -1.30 23.38 -0.71
CA ARG A 349 -1.50 24.23 -1.89
C ARG A 349 -1.04 23.56 -3.17
N VAL A 350 0.11 22.89 -3.18
CA VAL A 350 0.60 22.11 -4.32
C VAL A 350 -0.39 21.02 -4.74
N ARG A 351 -1.15 20.44 -3.80
CA ARG A 351 -2.21 19.48 -4.15
C ARG A 351 -3.41 20.14 -4.81
N SER A 352 -3.83 21.32 -4.35
CA SER A 352 -4.93 22.05 -4.97
C SER A 352 -4.55 22.74 -6.27
N ALA A 353 -3.28 23.14 -6.41
CA ALA A 353 -2.72 23.84 -7.56
C ALA A 353 -1.37 23.21 -7.96
N PRO A 354 -1.38 22.10 -8.73
CA PRO A 354 -0.16 21.39 -9.13
C PRO A 354 0.82 22.21 -9.97
N VAL A 355 0.39 23.36 -10.52
CA VAL A 355 1.27 24.29 -11.25
C VAL A 355 2.46 24.75 -10.42
N LEU A 356 2.30 24.84 -9.09
CA LEU A 356 3.36 25.20 -8.15
C LEU A 356 4.53 24.20 -8.13
N LEU A 357 4.35 22.97 -8.65
CA LEU A 357 5.45 22.02 -8.81
C LEU A 357 6.52 22.56 -9.75
N VAL A 358 6.17 23.40 -10.73
CA VAL A 358 7.14 24.03 -11.64
C VAL A 358 8.05 24.96 -10.86
N ASP A 359 7.49 25.83 -10.01
CA ASP A 359 8.28 26.73 -9.15
C ASP A 359 9.19 25.95 -8.22
N MET A 360 8.69 24.84 -7.64
CA MET A 360 9.51 23.98 -6.80
C MET A 360 10.66 23.30 -7.55
N LEU A 361 10.42 22.84 -8.78
CA LEU A 361 11.41 22.18 -9.62
C LEU A 361 12.51 23.13 -10.09
N MET A 362 12.17 24.41 -10.27
CA MET A 362 13.13 25.46 -10.64
C MET A 362 13.98 25.95 -9.46
N HIS A 363 13.60 25.62 -8.22
CA HIS A 363 14.30 26.07 -7.02
C HIS A 363 15.13 24.95 -6.40
N GLN A 364 16.44 25.20 -6.25
CA GLN A 364 17.45 24.19 -5.91
C GLN A 364 17.18 23.41 -4.61
N ARG A 365 16.58 24.04 -3.58
CA ARG A 365 16.30 23.36 -2.29
C ARG A 365 15.09 22.44 -2.36
N THR A 366 14.16 22.67 -3.28
CA THR A 366 12.85 22.00 -3.34
C THR A 366 12.72 21.06 -4.53
N ALA A 367 13.63 21.10 -5.49
CA ALA A 367 13.54 20.35 -6.74
C ALA A 367 13.42 18.83 -6.53
N CYS A 368 14.22 18.24 -5.64
CA CYS A 368 14.14 16.80 -5.33
C CYS A 368 12.79 16.42 -4.69
N LEU A 369 12.26 17.27 -3.80
CA LEU A 369 10.94 17.07 -3.21
C LEU A 369 9.84 17.18 -4.27
N ALA A 370 9.93 18.14 -5.20
CA ALA A 370 8.97 18.30 -6.28
C ALA A 370 8.94 17.08 -7.21
N ALA A 371 10.12 16.53 -7.55
CA ALA A 371 10.23 15.30 -8.31
C ALA A 371 9.57 14.12 -7.57
N LYS A 372 9.80 13.99 -6.26
CA LYS A 372 9.08 13.01 -5.43
C LYS A 372 7.56 13.19 -5.55
N LEU A 373 7.04 14.41 -5.39
CA LEU A 373 5.60 14.69 -5.49
C LEU A 373 5.03 14.35 -6.88
N ALA A 374 5.76 14.61 -7.96
CA ALA A 374 5.37 14.23 -9.32
C ALA A 374 5.35 12.70 -9.52
N ILE A 375 6.33 11.98 -8.95
CA ILE A 375 6.38 10.50 -8.97
C ILE A 375 5.25 9.89 -8.13
N GLU A 376 4.95 10.49 -6.97
CA GLU A 376 3.87 10.07 -6.07
C GLU A 376 2.49 10.42 -6.59
N TRP A 377 2.38 11.39 -7.50
CA TRP A 377 1.10 11.87 -8.01
C TRP A 377 0.22 10.71 -8.48
N ARG A 378 -1.00 10.69 -7.94
CA ARG A 378 -2.05 9.76 -8.34
C ARG A 378 -3.21 10.58 -8.87
N PRO A 379 -3.83 10.17 -9.98
CA PRO A 379 -5.07 10.79 -10.40
C PRO A 379 -6.09 10.67 -9.27
N GLU A 380 -6.82 11.75 -8.98
CA GLU A 380 -7.99 11.64 -8.13
C GLU A 380 -8.99 10.72 -8.84
N SER A 381 -9.36 9.63 -8.17
CA SER A 381 -10.23 8.58 -8.71
C SER A 381 -11.64 9.11 -8.93
N ILE A 382 -11.83 9.86 -10.01
CA ILE A 382 -13.14 10.19 -10.56
C ILE A 382 -13.46 9.09 -11.57
N ARG A 383 -14.67 8.53 -11.47
CA ARG A 383 -15.25 7.52 -12.37
C ARG A 383 -14.94 7.87 -13.84
N ASN A 384 -13.91 7.29 -14.45
CA ASN A 384 -13.50 7.64 -15.81
C ASN A 384 -12.98 6.41 -16.59
N SER A 385 -13.34 6.37 -17.87
CA SER A 385 -12.98 5.35 -18.87
C SER A 385 -11.47 5.09 -19.00
N ASP A 386 -11.07 3.89 -19.42
CA ASP A 386 -9.66 3.49 -19.70
C ASP A 386 -8.85 4.51 -20.52
N ARG A 387 -9.51 5.27 -21.40
CA ARG A 387 -8.89 6.33 -22.20
C ARG A 387 -8.36 7.50 -21.36
N ASN A 388 -9.03 7.85 -20.26
CA ASN A 388 -8.58 8.91 -19.36
C ASN A 388 -7.45 8.41 -18.46
N LEU A 389 -7.52 7.16 -17.99
CA LEU A 389 -6.41 6.53 -17.26
C LEU A 389 -5.13 6.47 -18.09
N SER A 390 -5.24 6.14 -19.39
CA SER A 390 -4.09 6.15 -20.31
C SER A 390 -3.50 7.55 -20.50
N ARG A 391 -4.35 8.58 -20.68
CA ARG A 391 -3.91 9.99 -20.80
C ARG A 391 -3.28 10.50 -19.51
N GLU A 392 -3.80 10.13 -18.35
CA GLU A 392 -3.26 10.50 -17.04
C GLU A 392 -1.92 9.81 -16.79
N ALA A 393 -1.79 8.52 -17.13
CA ALA A 393 -0.52 7.80 -17.08
C ALA A 393 0.53 8.43 -18.01
N GLN A 394 0.12 8.83 -19.22
CA GLN A 394 0.99 9.54 -20.15
C GLN A 394 1.40 10.93 -19.61
N THR A 395 0.46 11.68 -19.04
CA THR A 395 0.72 12.99 -18.42
C THR A 395 1.70 12.86 -17.26
N LYS A 396 1.52 11.83 -16.41
CA LYS A 396 2.46 11.51 -15.33
C LYS A 396 3.84 11.19 -15.87
N ALA A 397 3.94 10.37 -16.91
CA ALA A 397 5.21 10.02 -17.52
C ALA A 397 5.96 11.27 -18.04
N PHE A 398 5.26 12.19 -18.70
CA PHE A 398 5.84 13.47 -19.12
C PHE A 398 6.27 14.33 -17.93
N ALA A 399 5.42 14.49 -16.92
CA ALA A 399 5.76 15.26 -15.72
C ALA A 399 6.99 14.70 -14.99
N VAL A 400 7.12 13.37 -14.88
CA VAL A 400 8.31 12.72 -14.31
C VAL A 400 9.54 12.97 -15.19
N GLN A 401 9.41 12.86 -16.52
CA GLN A 401 10.52 13.13 -17.43
C GLN A 401 11.00 14.59 -17.36
N ASP A 402 10.07 15.54 -17.28
CA ASP A 402 10.38 16.97 -17.13
C ASP A 402 11.07 17.26 -15.79
N ALA A 403 10.57 16.67 -14.70
CA ALA A 403 11.19 16.76 -13.39
C ALA A 403 12.61 16.21 -13.38
N LEU A 404 12.85 15.04 -13.99
CA LEU A 404 14.19 14.46 -14.13
C LEU A 404 15.12 15.34 -14.98
N SER A 405 14.59 16.02 -16.00
CA SER A 405 15.36 16.93 -16.85
C SER A 405 15.79 18.19 -16.09
N LEU A 406 14.91 18.75 -15.26
CA LEU A 406 15.25 19.89 -14.39
C LEU A 406 16.22 19.51 -13.27
N LEU A 407 16.09 18.32 -12.69
CA LEU A 407 17.09 17.79 -11.75
C LEU A 407 18.46 17.62 -12.41
N ALA A 408 18.49 17.11 -13.65
CA ALA A 408 19.74 17.02 -14.41
C ALA A 408 20.36 18.39 -14.70
N TYR A 409 19.54 19.41 -15.00
CA TYR A 409 19.99 20.79 -15.14
C TYR A 409 20.62 21.33 -13.85
N HIS A 410 19.95 21.20 -12.70
CA HIS A 410 20.49 21.65 -11.42
C HIS A 410 21.76 20.92 -11.01
N LEU A 411 21.86 19.63 -11.35
CA LEU A 411 23.05 18.81 -11.12
C LEU A 411 24.24 19.29 -11.97
N LEU A 412 24.03 19.57 -13.26
CA LEU A 412 25.05 20.09 -14.18
C LEU A 412 25.55 21.48 -13.78
N GLU A 413 24.65 22.34 -13.31
CA GLU A 413 25.00 23.68 -12.80
C GLU A 413 25.66 23.65 -11.41
N GLY A 414 25.72 22.48 -10.76
CA GLY A 414 26.30 22.33 -9.41
C GLY A 414 25.50 23.02 -8.30
N THR A 415 24.21 23.27 -8.54
CA THR A 415 23.32 24.00 -7.60
C THR A 415 22.52 23.07 -6.69
N LEU A 416 22.40 21.80 -7.07
CA LEU A 416 21.60 20.81 -6.35
C LEU A 416 22.31 20.28 -5.09
N ASP A 417 21.57 20.17 -3.99
CA ASP A 417 22.06 19.48 -2.79
C ASP A 417 22.12 17.96 -3.04
N LEU A 418 23.33 17.39 -2.99
CA LEU A 418 23.56 15.97 -3.24
C LEU A 418 22.95 15.07 -2.15
N ALA A 419 22.76 15.58 -0.93
CA ALA A 419 22.06 14.85 0.12
C ALA A 419 20.56 14.71 -0.22
N GLU A 420 19.92 15.77 -0.72
CA GLU A 420 18.53 15.71 -1.21
C GLU A 420 18.41 14.74 -2.40
N TYR A 421 19.37 14.77 -3.32
CA TYR A 421 19.39 13.87 -4.47
C TYR A 421 19.52 12.40 -4.06
N ALA A 422 20.46 12.09 -3.16
CA ALA A 422 20.60 10.75 -2.59
C ALA A 422 19.33 10.30 -1.84
N SER A 423 18.65 11.23 -1.16
CA SER A 423 17.40 10.97 -0.44
C SER A 423 16.25 10.62 -1.39
N LEU A 424 16.17 11.29 -2.55
CA LEU A 424 15.21 10.94 -3.61
C LEU A 424 15.49 9.55 -4.20
N VAL A 425 16.77 9.22 -4.42
CA VAL A 425 17.17 7.89 -4.92
C VAL A 425 16.80 6.81 -3.91
N THR A 426 17.19 6.94 -2.64
CA THR A 426 16.87 5.94 -1.60
C THR A 426 15.36 5.78 -1.42
N TRP A 427 14.60 6.89 -1.43
CA TRP A 427 13.13 6.86 -1.41
C TRP A 427 12.52 6.06 -2.57
N CYS A 428 13.15 6.06 -3.76
CA CYS A 428 12.69 5.25 -4.90
C CYS A 428 12.83 3.73 -4.69
N TYR A 429 13.64 3.29 -3.73
CA TYR A 429 13.87 1.88 -3.38
C TYR A 429 13.26 1.48 -2.04
N ALA A 430 12.72 2.43 -1.27
CA ALA A 430 12.09 2.15 0.01
C ALA A 430 10.84 1.27 -0.15
N SER A 431 10.80 0.16 0.59
CA SER A 431 9.60 -0.67 0.75
C SER A 431 8.52 0.14 1.48
N ASP A 432 7.31 0.23 0.92
CA ASP A 432 6.16 0.91 1.55
C ASP A 432 5.70 0.16 2.81
N THR A 433 6.40 0.31 3.94
CA THR A 433 6.00 -0.30 5.22
C THR A 433 4.82 0.43 5.86
N TYR A 434 4.49 1.64 5.42
CA TYR A 434 3.43 2.48 6.01
C TYR A 434 2.27 2.83 5.08
N SER A 435 2.35 2.47 3.78
CA SER A 435 1.25 2.66 2.83
C SER A 435 0.51 1.33 2.63
N LYS A 436 -0.79 1.29 2.96
CA LYS A 436 -1.70 0.13 2.75
C LYS A 436 -1.82 -0.33 1.27
N ARG A 437 -1.03 0.21 0.35
CA ARG A 437 -0.99 -0.14 -1.07
C ARG A 437 0.46 -0.10 -1.57
N ALA A 438 1.15 -1.23 -1.53
CA ALA A 438 2.33 -1.44 -2.36
C ALA A 438 1.87 -1.49 -3.83
N ILE A 439 2.11 -0.42 -4.58
CA ILE A 439 2.04 -0.45 -6.04
C ILE A 439 3.27 -1.22 -6.51
N ALA A 440 3.10 -2.24 -7.35
CA ALA A 440 4.21 -2.87 -8.05
C ALA A 440 5.06 -1.79 -8.78
N ASP A 441 6.37 -1.88 -8.61
CA ASP A 441 7.27 -0.75 -8.40
C ASP A 441 7.53 0.20 -9.60
N ALA A 442 6.71 1.25 -9.77
CA ALA A 442 6.95 2.33 -10.73
C ALA A 442 8.09 3.29 -10.30
N ARG A 443 8.59 3.20 -9.06
CA ARG A 443 9.64 4.08 -8.51
C ARG A 443 11.04 3.57 -8.82
N ARG A 444 11.30 2.27 -8.73
CA ARG A 444 12.61 1.66 -9.06
C ARG A 444 13.14 2.03 -10.45
N PRO A 445 12.35 2.04 -11.55
CA PRO A 445 12.82 2.52 -12.84
C PRO A 445 13.31 3.97 -12.81
N VAL A 446 12.63 4.85 -12.07
CA VAL A 446 13.01 6.26 -11.90
C VAL A 446 14.29 6.37 -11.07
N GLY A 447 14.41 5.61 -9.98
CA GLY A 447 15.65 5.51 -9.20
C GLY A 447 16.86 5.10 -10.05
N ARG A 448 16.69 4.13 -10.96
CA ARG A 448 17.74 3.76 -11.94
C ARG A 448 18.03 4.87 -12.94
N GLN A 449 17.03 5.63 -13.37
CA GLN A 449 17.24 6.76 -14.29
C GLN A 449 18.02 7.89 -13.61
N LEU A 450 17.71 8.23 -12.35
CA LEU A 450 18.47 9.19 -11.56
C LEU A 450 19.95 8.79 -11.50
N LEU A 451 20.24 7.55 -11.09
CA LEU A 451 21.63 7.06 -11.04
C LEU A 451 22.35 7.09 -12.41
N LYS A 452 21.62 6.84 -13.50
CA LYS A 452 22.16 6.95 -14.88
C LYS A 452 22.47 8.39 -15.32
N VAL A 453 21.81 9.40 -14.74
CA VAL A 453 22.16 10.79 -14.98
C VAL A 453 23.53 11.07 -14.35
N VAL A 454 23.70 10.73 -13.07
CA VAL A 454 24.97 10.92 -12.34
C VAL A 454 26.12 10.11 -12.94
N SER A 455 25.85 8.90 -13.48
CA SER A 455 26.90 8.05 -14.07
C SER A 455 27.61 8.68 -15.28
N ARG A 456 27.04 9.74 -15.88
CA ARG A 456 27.62 10.47 -17.01
C ARG A 456 28.47 11.66 -16.58
N GLU A 457 28.46 11.99 -15.29
CA GLU A 457 29.14 13.14 -14.71
C GLU A 457 30.56 12.79 -14.23
N SER A 458 31.25 13.80 -13.67
CA SER A 458 32.61 13.65 -13.15
C SER A 458 32.72 12.58 -12.05
N LYS A 459 33.91 11.98 -11.94
CA LYS A 459 34.19 10.95 -10.91
C LYS A 459 33.95 11.48 -9.50
N ASP A 460 34.34 12.72 -9.23
CA ASP A 460 34.18 13.35 -7.91
C ASP A 460 32.70 13.48 -7.53
N LEU A 461 31.82 13.81 -8.48
CA LEU A 461 30.38 13.88 -8.27
C LEU A 461 29.78 12.49 -8.01
N GLN A 462 30.21 11.49 -8.78
CA GLN A 462 29.78 10.09 -8.59
C GLN A 462 30.16 9.59 -7.18
N SER A 463 31.39 9.86 -6.73
CA SER A 463 31.86 9.51 -5.38
C SER A 463 31.07 10.24 -4.29
N ALA A 464 30.80 11.54 -4.46
CA ALA A 464 30.03 12.32 -3.48
C ALA A 464 28.58 11.81 -3.34
N VAL A 465 27.90 11.51 -4.44
CA VAL A 465 26.54 10.94 -4.41
C VAL A 465 26.56 9.56 -3.74
N LEU A 466 27.54 8.71 -4.07
CA LEU A 466 27.66 7.39 -3.45
C LEU A 466 27.87 7.49 -1.93
N GLN A 467 28.72 8.41 -1.47
CA GLN A 467 28.92 8.65 -0.03
C GLN A 467 27.63 9.07 0.67
N HIS A 468 26.86 9.99 0.08
CA HIS A 468 25.57 10.39 0.65
C HIS A 468 24.54 9.24 0.69
N LEU A 469 24.53 8.36 -0.31
CA LEU A 469 23.69 7.15 -0.27
C LEU A 469 24.08 6.24 0.90
N VAL A 470 25.38 6.04 1.14
CA VAL A 470 25.88 5.25 2.28
C VAL A 470 25.54 5.90 3.61
N ASP A 471 25.79 7.20 3.76
CA ASP A 471 25.54 7.95 5.00
C ASP A 471 24.06 7.90 5.40
N GLN A 472 23.16 7.98 4.42
CA GLN A 472 21.72 7.86 4.65
C GLN A 472 21.32 6.44 5.07
N ALA A 473 21.90 5.41 4.45
CA ALA A 473 21.61 4.02 4.81
C ALA A 473 22.22 3.61 6.16
N ALA A 474 23.30 4.26 6.60
CA ALA A 474 23.97 4.02 7.89
C ALA A 474 23.31 4.72 9.09
N TYR A 475 22.30 5.57 8.87
CA TYR A 475 21.73 6.43 9.91
C TYR A 475 20.97 5.63 10.98
N LYS A 476 21.47 5.66 12.23
CA LYS A 476 21.01 4.78 13.33
C LYS A 476 19.55 4.98 13.74
N ASP A 477 19.00 6.19 13.59
CA ASP A 477 17.74 6.58 14.25
C ASP A 477 16.60 7.06 13.33
N ASN A 478 16.64 6.88 11.98
CA ASN A 478 15.59 7.49 11.15
C ASN A 478 15.48 7.03 9.67
N VAL A 479 14.33 6.40 9.32
CA VAL A 479 13.84 6.13 7.94
C VAL A 479 14.46 4.85 7.32
N PRO A 480 13.70 4.01 6.58
CA PRO A 480 13.81 2.56 6.71
C PRO A 480 15.11 2.00 6.13
N ARG A 481 15.75 1.13 6.91
CA ARG A 481 16.93 0.32 6.57
C ARG A 481 16.72 -0.58 5.33
N ALA A 482 15.50 -0.58 4.79
CA ALA A 482 15.07 -1.24 3.55
C ALA A 482 15.53 -0.57 2.24
N CYS A 483 16.41 0.45 2.28
CA CYS A 483 16.89 1.15 1.08
C CYS A 483 18.29 0.70 0.60
N PHE A 484 18.82 -0.41 1.12
CA PHE A 484 20.16 -0.88 0.80
C PHE A 484 20.35 -1.21 -0.69
N ALA A 485 19.31 -1.63 -1.43
CA ALA A 485 19.41 -1.80 -2.87
C ALA A 485 19.63 -0.47 -3.57
N GLY A 486 19.12 0.66 -3.07
CA GLY A 486 19.43 1.98 -3.61
C GLY A 486 20.94 2.26 -3.58
N VAL A 487 21.60 1.89 -2.48
CA VAL A 487 23.07 1.98 -2.34
C VAL A 487 23.80 1.05 -3.30
N LEU A 488 23.33 -0.20 -3.45
CA LEU A 488 23.95 -1.18 -4.35
C LEU A 488 23.70 -0.90 -5.84
N TYR A 489 22.53 -0.37 -6.19
CA TYR A 489 22.29 0.17 -7.52
C TYR A 489 23.19 1.38 -7.77
N GLY A 490 23.39 2.23 -6.75
CA GLY A 490 24.40 3.29 -6.77
C GLY A 490 25.77 2.75 -7.11
N LEU A 491 26.24 1.75 -6.36
CA LEU A 491 27.52 1.06 -6.61
C LEU A 491 27.63 0.56 -8.07
N ASN A 492 26.58 -0.07 -8.59
CA ASN A 492 26.59 -0.63 -9.96
C ASN A 492 26.53 0.42 -11.08
N TYR A 493 25.76 1.50 -10.92
CA TYR A 493 25.63 2.53 -11.95
C TYR A 493 26.75 3.58 -11.88
N LEU A 494 27.30 3.85 -10.70
CA LEU A 494 28.37 4.82 -10.45
C LEU A 494 29.74 4.15 -10.49
N SER A 495 29.94 3.25 -11.45
CA SER A 495 31.12 2.37 -11.58
C SER A 495 32.43 3.09 -11.92
N SER A 496 32.38 4.39 -12.20
CA SER A 496 33.59 5.21 -12.40
C SER A 496 34.15 5.78 -11.10
N ALA A 497 33.42 5.66 -9.99
CA ALA A 497 33.93 5.96 -8.66
C ALA A 497 35.10 5.01 -8.33
N PRO A 498 36.21 5.51 -7.76
CA PRO A 498 37.31 4.68 -7.26
C PRO A 498 36.79 3.59 -6.32
N PHE A 499 37.37 2.39 -6.39
CA PHE A 499 37.04 1.31 -5.45
C PHE A 499 37.13 1.75 -3.98
N ALA A 500 38.07 2.64 -3.65
CA ALA A 500 38.21 3.23 -2.31
C ALA A 500 36.94 3.96 -1.84
N ASP A 501 36.24 4.65 -2.74
CA ASP A 501 35.02 5.42 -2.42
C ASP A 501 33.78 4.52 -2.37
N ALA A 502 33.86 3.33 -2.97
CA ALA A 502 32.85 2.29 -2.93
C ALA A 502 32.95 1.38 -1.68
N PHE A 503 34.11 1.37 -1.01
CA PHE A 503 34.36 0.54 0.17
C PHE A 503 33.38 0.75 1.34
N PRO A 504 32.91 1.98 1.65
CA PRO A 504 31.90 2.19 2.70
C PRO A 504 30.63 1.37 2.50
N VAL A 505 30.27 1.01 1.26
CA VAL A 505 29.14 0.11 0.96
C VAL A 505 29.38 -1.30 1.50
N VAL A 506 30.60 -1.82 1.33
CA VAL A 506 31.04 -3.13 1.87
C VAL A 506 31.02 -3.07 3.40
N GLY A 507 31.57 -2.01 3.98
CA GLY A 507 31.58 -1.80 5.43
C GLY A 507 30.17 -1.77 6.03
N LEU A 508 29.23 -1.07 5.38
CA LEU A 508 27.83 -0.99 5.80
C LEU A 508 27.14 -2.36 5.75
N TYR A 509 27.31 -3.12 4.66
CA TYR A 509 26.75 -4.47 4.56
C TYR A 509 27.31 -5.39 5.64
N SER A 510 28.64 -5.41 5.80
CA SER A 510 29.32 -6.21 6.81
C SER A 510 28.86 -5.85 8.22
N GLN A 511 28.56 -4.58 8.49
CA GLN A 511 27.98 -4.15 9.76
C GLN A 511 26.58 -4.72 9.96
N PHE A 512 25.66 -4.59 8.98
CA PHE A 512 24.32 -5.17 9.10
C PHE A 512 24.34 -6.69 9.28
N ALA A 513 25.25 -7.38 8.59
CA ALA A 513 25.44 -8.81 8.74
C ALA A 513 25.99 -9.17 10.13
N ARG A 514 26.97 -8.42 10.65
CA ARG A 514 27.54 -8.63 11.98
C ARG A 514 26.53 -8.38 13.10
N ASP A 515 25.69 -7.36 12.94
CA ASP A 515 24.65 -6.98 13.90
C ASP A 515 23.37 -7.85 13.75
N MET A 516 23.36 -8.81 12.82
CA MET A 516 22.23 -9.71 12.51
C MET A 516 20.93 -8.98 12.15
N HIS A 517 21.06 -8.01 11.24
CA HIS A 517 19.99 -7.12 10.79
C HIS A 517 19.80 -7.15 9.27
N LEU A 518 20.25 -8.20 8.58
CA LEU A 518 20.08 -8.32 7.13
C LEU A 518 18.61 -8.45 6.73
N GLU A 519 17.75 -8.97 7.60
CA GLU A 519 16.31 -9.02 7.41
C GLU A 519 15.63 -7.64 7.37
N TRP A 520 16.34 -6.59 7.79
CA TRP A 520 15.88 -5.20 7.66
C TRP A 520 16.31 -4.55 6.35
N THR A 521 17.06 -5.28 5.53
CA THR A 521 17.55 -4.84 4.23
C THR A 521 16.83 -5.59 3.10
N ASP A 522 16.89 -5.06 1.89
CA ASP A 522 16.44 -5.70 0.66
C ASP A 522 17.53 -6.57 0.00
N ALA A 523 18.61 -6.90 0.73
CA ALA A 523 19.73 -7.71 0.23
C ALA A 523 19.30 -9.10 -0.29
N ALA A 524 18.19 -9.65 0.21
CA ALA A 524 17.62 -10.91 -0.26
C ALA A 524 17.09 -10.85 -1.72
N SER A 525 16.86 -9.66 -2.27
CA SER A 525 16.33 -9.42 -3.63
C SER A 525 17.41 -9.05 -4.66
N LEU A 526 18.69 -9.11 -4.29
CA LEU A 526 19.77 -8.70 -5.18
C LEU A 526 19.94 -9.65 -6.35
N SER A 527 20.20 -9.10 -7.54
CA SER A 527 20.53 -9.90 -8.72
C SER A 527 21.96 -10.47 -8.63
N PRO A 528 22.27 -11.55 -9.37
CA PRO A 528 23.63 -12.11 -9.44
C PRO A 528 24.72 -11.08 -9.76
N ASN A 529 24.44 -10.16 -10.68
CA ASN A 529 25.39 -9.13 -11.09
C ASN A 529 25.70 -8.14 -9.96
N LEU A 530 24.67 -7.69 -9.22
CA LEU A 530 24.85 -6.76 -8.11
C LEU A 530 25.61 -7.42 -6.95
N ALA A 531 25.28 -8.68 -6.65
CA ALA A 531 25.98 -9.45 -5.63
C ALA A 531 27.46 -9.64 -5.98
N ALA A 532 27.77 -9.99 -7.23
CA ALA A 532 29.15 -10.12 -7.71
C ALA A 532 29.92 -8.79 -7.61
N HIS A 533 29.27 -7.67 -7.92
CA HIS A 533 29.90 -6.35 -7.87
C HIS A 533 30.23 -5.91 -6.43
N LEU A 534 29.35 -6.18 -5.46
CA LEU A 534 29.64 -5.94 -4.03
C LEU A 534 30.86 -6.76 -3.57
N VAL A 535 30.90 -8.05 -3.91
CA VAL A 535 32.02 -8.93 -3.54
C VAL A 535 33.32 -8.48 -4.20
N LYS A 536 33.31 -8.15 -5.49
CA LYS A 536 34.51 -7.61 -6.18
C LYS A 536 35.05 -6.35 -5.51
N THR A 537 34.17 -5.47 -5.05
CA THR A 537 34.55 -4.25 -4.34
C THR A 537 35.31 -4.59 -3.06
N ALA A 538 34.89 -5.63 -2.33
CA ALA A 538 35.61 -6.12 -1.16
C ALA A 538 36.97 -6.76 -1.52
N PHE A 539 37.04 -7.51 -2.63
CA PHE A 539 38.29 -8.11 -3.12
C PHE A 539 39.33 -7.09 -3.60
N ALA A 540 38.92 -5.86 -3.92
CA ALA A 540 39.83 -4.76 -4.27
C ALA A 540 40.52 -4.13 -3.04
N HIS A 541 40.17 -4.53 -1.81
CA HIS A 541 40.67 -3.97 -0.55
C HIS A 541 41.53 -4.95 0.24
N THR A 542 41.85 -4.61 1.50
CA THR A 542 42.73 -5.44 2.33
C THR A 542 42.10 -6.81 2.61
N ALA A 543 42.92 -7.81 2.92
CA ALA A 543 42.43 -9.14 3.30
C ALA A 543 41.47 -9.08 4.49
N SER A 544 41.73 -8.21 5.48
CA SER A 544 40.85 -8.01 6.64
C SER A 544 39.45 -7.55 6.22
N ASP A 545 39.38 -6.64 5.26
CA ASP A 545 38.13 -6.05 4.78
C ASP A 545 37.33 -7.04 3.93
N ARG A 546 38.02 -7.76 3.04
CA ARG A 546 37.46 -8.88 2.28
C ARG A 546 36.87 -9.93 3.21
N ASP A 547 37.65 -10.35 4.21
CA ASP A 547 37.27 -11.43 5.12
C ASP A 547 36.09 -11.00 6.03
N ALA A 548 35.97 -9.71 6.35
CA ALA A 548 34.83 -9.16 7.08
C ALA A 548 33.50 -9.19 6.28
N LEU A 549 33.55 -9.21 4.94
CA LEU A 549 32.37 -9.46 4.10
C LEU A 549 32.10 -10.97 4.00
N LEU A 550 33.13 -11.78 3.74
CA LEU A 550 33.01 -13.21 3.48
C LEU A 550 32.57 -14.02 4.72
N ALA A 551 32.97 -13.57 5.92
CA ALA A 551 32.63 -14.20 7.19
C ALA A 551 32.26 -13.12 8.22
N PRO A 552 31.04 -12.55 8.16
CA PRO A 552 30.68 -11.36 8.93
C PRO A 552 30.58 -11.60 10.45
N PHE A 553 30.33 -12.84 10.88
CA PHE A 553 30.26 -13.24 12.29
C PHE A 553 30.53 -14.74 12.49
N ASP A 554 30.85 -15.14 13.73
CA ASP A 554 31.00 -16.53 14.15
C ASP A 554 29.76 -16.99 14.95
N SER A 555 28.89 -17.77 14.30
CA SER A 555 27.66 -18.31 14.92
C SER A 555 27.96 -19.18 16.15
N ALA A 556 29.03 -19.97 16.12
CA ALA A 556 29.39 -20.86 17.22
C ALA A 556 29.87 -20.08 18.43
N GLN A 557 30.63 -19.01 18.23
CA GLN A 557 31.04 -18.11 19.30
C GLN A 557 29.85 -17.38 19.92
N LEU A 558 28.95 -16.84 19.10
CA LEU A 558 27.75 -16.13 19.58
C LEU A 558 26.86 -17.05 20.41
N LEU A 559 26.55 -18.25 19.90
CA LEU A 559 25.69 -19.21 20.61
C LEU A 559 26.30 -19.73 21.92
N ARG A 560 27.62 -19.86 22.01
CA ARG A 560 28.30 -20.27 23.26
C ARG A 560 28.27 -19.18 24.34
N ASN A 561 28.31 -17.91 23.93
CA ASN A 561 28.42 -16.79 24.86
C ASN A 561 27.06 -16.26 25.35
N THR A 562 25.95 -16.72 24.76
CA THR A 562 24.60 -16.27 25.10
C THR A 562 23.93 -17.17 26.14
N PRO A 563 23.23 -16.61 27.14
CA PRO A 563 22.41 -17.35 28.09
C PRO A 563 21.33 -18.24 27.44
N ASP A 564 21.01 -19.38 28.04
CA ASP A 564 20.10 -20.40 27.46
C ASP A 564 18.69 -19.87 27.11
N ASP A 565 18.17 -18.91 27.87
CA ASP A 565 16.88 -18.26 27.66
C ASP A 565 16.84 -17.36 26.41
N GLN A 566 17.98 -16.77 26.03
CA GLN A 566 18.10 -15.89 24.87
C GLN A 566 18.57 -16.62 23.60
N LYS A 567 19.10 -17.84 23.74
CA LYS A 567 19.58 -18.67 22.62
C LYS A 567 18.53 -18.86 21.51
N PRO A 568 17.23 -19.12 21.78
CA PRO A 568 16.25 -19.31 20.71
C PRO A 568 16.06 -18.07 19.84
N SER A 569 15.94 -16.88 20.43
CA SER A 569 15.81 -15.61 19.70
C SER A 569 17.08 -15.29 18.91
N LEU A 570 18.25 -15.49 19.51
CA LEU A 570 19.52 -15.29 18.81
C LEU A 570 19.69 -16.27 17.63
N ARG A 571 19.33 -17.55 17.80
CA ARG A 571 19.34 -18.55 16.72
C ARG A 571 18.48 -18.12 15.55
N TYR A 572 17.30 -17.58 15.83
CA TYR A 572 16.41 -17.07 14.80
C TYR A 572 17.05 -15.92 13.99
N SER A 573 17.67 -14.95 14.67
CA SER A 573 18.40 -13.85 14.02
C SER A 573 19.62 -14.33 13.22
N ILE A 574 20.39 -15.27 13.78
CA ILE A 574 21.51 -15.93 13.09
C ILE A 574 21.03 -16.65 11.83
N ALA A 575 19.95 -17.43 11.93
CA ALA A 575 19.41 -18.20 10.81
C ALA A 575 18.95 -17.29 9.67
N LYS A 576 18.18 -16.24 9.98
CA LYS A 576 17.75 -15.26 8.97
C LYS A 576 18.92 -14.58 8.27
N THR A 577 19.90 -14.14 9.06
CA THR A 577 21.09 -13.46 8.53
C THR A 577 21.93 -14.40 7.66
N LEU A 578 22.18 -15.63 8.12
CA LEU A 578 22.88 -16.66 7.35
C LEU A 578 22.15 -17.00 6.05
N ARG A 579 20.82 -17.12 6.07
CA ARG A 579 20.02 -17.39 4.87
C ARG A 579 20.24 -16.32 3.81
N VAL A 580 20.15 -15.04 4.17
CA VAL A 580 20.37 -13.93 3.24
C VAL A 580 21.82 -13.91 2.75
N HIS A 581 22.77 -14.14 3.65
CA HIS A 581 24.19 -14.05 3.33
C HIS A 581 24.70 -15.21 2.43
N VAL A 582 24.26 -16.45 2.67
CA VAL A 582 24.55 -17.60 1.79
C VAL A 582 24.04 -17.33 0.38
N ARG A 583 22.82 -16.79 0.26
CA ARG A 583 22.23 -16.44 -1.04
C ARG A 583 23.00 -15.32 -1.73
N LEU A 584 23.45 -14.29 -1.00
CA LEU A 584 24.31 -13.24 -1.55
C LEU A 584 25.57 -13.85 -2.18
N LEU A 585 26.31 -14.69 -1.43
CA LEU A 585 27.55 -15.27 -1.96
C LEU A 585 27.29 -16.25 -3.11
N ALA A 586 26.23 -17.06 -3.05
CA ALA A 586 25.83 -17.95 -4.14
C ALA A 586 25.55 -17.15 -5.43
N ARG A 587 24.81 -16.04 -5.31
CA ARG A 587 24.55 -15.11 -6.42
C ARG A 587 25.80 -14.41 -6.93
N ALA A 588 26.72 -14.03 -6.04
CA ALA A 588 27.99 -13.44 -6.43
C ALA A 588 28.85 -14.41 -7.23
N VAL A 589 28.87 -15.70 -6.85
CA VAL A 589 29.52 -16.76 -7.63
C VAL A 589 28.82 -16.93 -8.97
N ALA A 590 27.49 -17.03 -9.00
CA ALA A 590 26.72 -17.21 -10.24
C ALA A 590 26.90 -16.05 -11.23
N GLY A 591 26.96 -14.80 -10.74
CA GLY A 591 27.13 -13.58 -11.53
C GLY A 591 28.59 -13.19 -11.81
N TRP A 592 29.56 -14.07 -11.51
CA TRP A 592 30.97 -13.76 -11.73
C TRP A 592 31.34 -13.78 -13.21
N ASP A 593 31.78 -12.64 -13.75
CA ASP A 593 32.12 -12.44 -15.16
C ASP A 593 33.55 -12.89 -15.54
N GLY A 594 34.49 -12.92 -14.59
CA GLY A 594 35.89 -13.32 -14.84
C GLY A 594 36.01 -14.81 -15.12
N GLU A 595 36.95 -15.24 -15.96
CA GLU A 595 37.07 -16.65 -16.40
C GLU A 595 37.00 -17.67 -15.25
N THR A 596 37.68 -17.38 -14.13
CA THR A 596 37.67 -18.19 -12.90
C THR A 596 37.16 -17.40 -11.70
N VAL A 597 36.33 -18.06 -10.87
CA VAL A 597 35.88 -17.53 -9.57
C VAL A 597 37.03 -17.60 -8.55
N PRO A 598 37.29 -16.56 -7.74
CA PRO A 598 38.37 -16.57 -6.75
C PRO A 598 38.20 -17.69 -5.72
N PRO A 599 39.29 -18.42 -5.36
CA PRO A 599 39.21 -19.53 -4.42
C PRO A 599 38.72 -19.09 -3.04
N GLU A 600 39.07 -17.89 -2.58
CA GLU A 600 38.62 -17.40 -1.27
C GLU A 600 37.10 -17.21 -1.21
N LEU A 601 36.47 -16.85 -2.33
CA LEU A 601 35.00 -16.74 -2.41
C LEU A 601 34.36 -18.14 -2.42
N CYS A 602 34.95 -19.08 -3.16
CA CYS A 602 34.51 -20.47 -3.17
C CYS A 602 34.60 -21.11 -1.78
N ASP A 603 35.73 -20.93 -1.10
CA ASP A 603 35.98 -21.45 0.25
C ASP A 603 35.01 -20.83 1.27
N ALA A 604 34.79 -19.52 1.22
CA ALA A 604 33.84 -18.84 2.09
C ALA A 604 32.40 -19.35 1.91
N LEU A 605 31.95 -19.49 0.65
CA LEU A 605 30.62 -20.04 0.35
C LEU A 605 30.50 -21.48 0.88
N GLN A 606 31.52 -22.32 0.70
CA GLN A 606 31.52 -23.69 1.22
C GLN A 606 31.44 -23.74 2.74
N VAL A 607 32.22 -22.91 3.44
CA VAL A 607 32.19 -22.81 4.91
C VAL A 607 30.79 -22.40 5.38
N LEU A 608 30.18 -21.39 4.77
CA LEU A 608 28.84 -20.94 5.15
C LEU A 608 27.78 -22.01 4.87
N ILE A 609 27.81 -22.67 3.71
CA ILE A 609 26.92 -23.80 3.41
C ILE A 609 27.03 -24.86 4.51
N SER A 610 28.25 -25.26 4.88
CA SER A 610 28.47 -26.28 5.92
C SER A 610 27.92 -25.89 7.31
N ARG A 611 27.79 -24.58 7.58
CA ARG A 611 27.22 -24.03 8.81
C ARG A 611 25.70 -23.84 8.75
N SER A 612 25.12 -23.85 7.54
CA SER A 612 23.73 -23.44 7.27
C SER A 612 22.77 -24.57 6.87
N VAL A 613 23.29 -25.76 6.54
CA VAL A 613 22.50 -26.88 5.97
C VAL A 613 21.90 -27.85 7.00
N ILE A 614 22.39 -27.84 8.24
CA ILE A 614 21.97 -28.77 9.30
C ILE A 614 21.99 -28.07 10.67
N GLU A 615 21.01 -28.38 11.51
CA GLU A 615 20.99 -27.92 12.90
C GLU A 615 21.93 -28.78 13.75
N TYR A 616 22.94 -28.17 14.39
CA TYR A 616 23.82 -28.89 15.31
C TYR A 616 24.44 -27.95 16.36
N ASP A 617 23.77 -27.91 17.51
CA ASP A 617 24.05 -26.99 18.62
C ASP A 617 25.50 -27.01 19.09
N GLU A 618 26.08 -28.20 19.30
CA GLU A 618 27.44 -28.35 19.83
C GLU A 618 28.52 -27.83 18.87
N LYS A 619 28.23 -27.80 17.56
CA LYS A 619 29.14 -27.29 16.51
C LYS A 619 28.76 -25.87 16.07
N GLY A 620 27.74 -25.27 16.68
CA GLY A 620 27.24 -23.95 16.30
C GLY A 620 26.72 -23.84 14.86
N ARG A 621 26.23 -24.96 14.31
CA ARG A 621 25.59 -25.02 12.99
C ARG A 621 24.10 -24.76 13.16
N VAL A 622 23.53 -23.99 12.24
CA VAL A 622 22.13 -23.56 12.27
C VAL A 622 21.51 -23.92 10.93
N GLY A 623 20.36 -24.59 10.89
CA GLY A 623 19.64 -24.98 9.69
C GLY A 623 18.97 -23.79 8.97
N ALA A 624 19.75 -22.74 8.66
CA ALA A 624 19.29 -21.47 8.10
C ALA A 624 18.61 -21.59 6.72
N LEU A 625 18.96 -22.64 5.96
CA LEU A 625 18.38 -22.88 4.63
C LEU A 625 17.02 -23.58 4.67
N THR A 626 16.56 -24.02 5.83
CA THR A 626 15.24 -24.66 6.00
C THR A 626 14.08 -23.66 5.87
N ASP A 627 12.91 -24.16 5.50
CA ASP A 627 11.68 -23.34 5.34
C ASP A 627 11.25 -22.60 6.60
N ARG A 628 11.60 -23.14 7.77
CA ARG A 628 11.29 -22.54 9.08
C ARG A 628 11.76 -21.08 9.19
N TYR A 629 12.84 -20.73 8.48
CA TYR A 629 13.42 -19.39 8.48
C TYR A 629 13.11 -18.58 7.21
N SER A 630 12.19 -19.06 6.37
CA SER A 630 11.71 -18.28 5.23
C SER A 630 10.96 -17.02 5.72
N PRO A 631 11.09 -15.87 5.03
CA PRO A 631 10.33 -14.67 5.35
C PRO A 631 8.81 -14.94 5.38
N GLY A 632 8.16 -14.57 6.48
CA GLY A 632 6.72 -14.73 6.61
C GLY A 632 5.94 -13.89 5.57
N PRO A 633 4.73 -14.33 5.14
CA PRO A 633 3.94 -13.65 4.11
C PRO A 633 3.66 -12.15 4.38
N LEU A 634 3.67 -11.76 5.66
CA LEU A 634 3.34 -10.42 6.15
C LEU A 634 4.50 -9.41 6.06
N LEU A 635 5.76 -9.86 5.99
CA LEU A 635 6.92 -8.98 6.17
C LEU A 635 7.79 -8.83 4.91
N GLN A 636 7.88 -9.86 4.07
CA GLN A 636 8.51 -9.80 2.74
C GLN A 636 8.30 -11.15 2.05
N ARG A 637 8.08 -11.19 0.72
CA ARG A 637 8.01 -12.46 -0.02
C ARG A 637 9.41 -12.78 -0.56
N GLU A 638 9.89 -13.99 -0.30
CA GLU A 638 11.13 -14.49 -0.90
C GLU A 638 10.89 -14.69 -2.42
N GLU A 639 11.63 -13.98 -3.28
CA GLU A 639 11.41 -14.03 -4.74
C GLU A 639 11.81 -15.39 -5.38
N ALA A 640 12.78 -16.10 -4.79
CA ALA A 640 13.33 -17.37 -5.27
C ALA A 640 13.80 -18.24 -4.09
N SER A 641 13.93 -19.56 -4.28
CA SER A 641 14.42 -20.46 -3.22
C SER A 641 15.94 -20.45 -3.10
N PRO A 642 16.53 -20.73 -1.92
CA PRO A 642 17.99 -20.85 -1.79
C PRO A 642 18.59 -21.95 -2.67
N ALA A 643 17.84 -23.01 -2.96
CA ALA A 643 18.30 -24.10 -3.82
C ALA A 643 18.58 -23.65 -5.25
N GLU A 644 17.78 -22.71 -5.77
CA GLU A 644 17.98 -22.12 -7.10
C GLU A 644 19.28 -21.30 -7.15
N ASP A 645 19.50 -20.42 -6.17
CA ASP A 645 20.71 -19.60 -6.06
C ASP A 645 21.97 -20.49 -5.95
N LEU A 646 21.90 -21.56 -5.15
CA LEU A 646 22.99 -22.53 -4.97
C LEU A 646 23.25 -23.37 -6.24
N ALA A 647 22.21 -23.80 -6.95
CA ALA A 647 22.37 -24.51 -8.21
C ALA A 647 22.95 -23.62 -9.31
N ALA A 648 22.59 -22.33 -9.33
CA ALA A 648 23.20 -21.34 -10.23
C ALA A 648 24.70 -21.14 -9.90
N ALA A 649 25.06 -21.03 -8.62
CA ALA A 649 26.44 -20.95 -8.18
C ALA A 649 27.24 -22.19 -8.60
N TRP A 650 26.70 -23.39 -8.38
CA TRP A 650 27.33 -24.66 -8.73
C TRP A 650 27.70 -24.76 -10.22
N ARG A 651 26.84 -24.26 -11.12
CA ARG A 651 27.10 -24.24 -12.57
C ARG A 651 28.32 -23.40 -12.93
N ARG A 652 28.69 -22.42 -12.10
CA ARG A 652 29.82 -21.52 -12.35
C ARG A 652 31.15 -22.03 -11.77
N LEU A 653 31.08 -22.90 -10.77
CA LEU A 653 32.24 -23.56 -10.16
C LEU A 653 32.87 -24.59 -11.11
N ASN A 654 34.11 -24.99 -10.84
CA ASN A 654 34.84 -25.97 -11.63
C ASN A 654 35.53 -27.05 -10.76
N GLY A 655 35.63 -28.26 -11.31
CA GLY A 655 36.41 -29.36 -10.75
C GLY A 655 36.08 -29.69 -9.29
N SER A 656 37.08 -29.61 -8.42
CA SER A 656 36.98 -29.97 -7.00
C SER A 656 35.93 -29.15 -6.23
N HIS A 657 35.73 -27.87 -6.56
CA HIS A 657 34.78 -27.02 -5.83
C HIS A 657 33.32 -27.45 -6.04
N GLN A 658 33.00 -27.99 -7.22
CA GLN A 658 31.68 -28.55 -7.51
C GLN A 658 31.40 -29.78 -6.64
N GLU A 659 32.38 -30.67 -6.50
CA GLU A 659 32.27 -31.88 -5.69
C GLU A 659 32.17 -31.54 -4.19
N THR A 660 33.02 -30.64 -3.69
CA THR A 660 32.99 -30.22 -2.28
C THR A 660 31.69 -29.53 -1.90
N MET A 661 31.13 -28.69 -2.78
CA MET A 661 29.83 -28.05 -2.56
C MET A 661 28.70 -29.09 -2.47
N LEU A 662 28.68 -30.07 -3.39
CA LEU A 662 27.68 -31.15 -3.34
C LEU A 662 27.82 -32.02 -2.09
N GLN A 663 29.05 -32.30 -1.64
CA GLN A 663 29.30 -33.03 -0.39
C GLN A 663 28.80 -32.26 0.84
N ALA A 664 28.98 -30.94 0.88
CA ALA A 664 28.48 -30.10 1.96
C ALA A 664 26.94 -30.07 1.99
N LEU A 665 26.31 -29.89 0.82
CA LEU A 665 24.84 -29.91 0.69
C LEU A 665 24.25 -31.27 1.07
N ALA A 666 24.92 -32.37 0.73
CA ALA A 666 24.53 -33.72 1.12
C ALA A 666 24.59 -34.00 2.63
N GLN A 667 25.07 -33.06 3.46
CA GLN A 667 24.95 -33.16 4.92
C GLN A 667 23.61 -32.68 5.45
N SER A 668 22.78 -32.03 4.62
CA SER A 668 21.49 -31.51 5.07
C SER A 668 20.57 -32.63 5.57
N ASP A 669 19.78 -32.27 6.58
CA ASP A 669 18.67 -33.05 7.13
C ASP A 669 17.30 -32.54 6.67
N ASP A 670 17.27 -31.52 5.80
CA ASP A 670 16.04 -30.95 5.26
C ASP A 670 15.68 -31.53 3.89
N PRO A 671 14.58 -32.32 3.79
CA PRO A 671 14.15 -32.88 2.53
C PRO A 671 13.76 -31.83 1.49
N VAL A 672 13.28 -30.65 1.91
CA VAL A 672 12.85 -29.58 0.99
C VAL A 672 14.04 -29.06 0.19
N LEU A 673 15.08 -28.60 0.88
CA LEU A 673 16.30 -28.09 0.24
C LEU A 673 16.89 -29.09 -0.75
N LEU A 674 17.01 -30.37 -0.35
CA LEU A 674 17.57 -31.42 -1.20
C LEU A 674 16.67 -31.75 -2.39
N ALA A 675 15.35 -31.73 -2.22
CA ALA A 675 14.39 -31.96 -3.28
C ALA A 675 14.43 -30.82 -4.31
N GLU A 676 14.41 -29.56 -3.87
CA GLU A 676 14.54 -28.39 -4.74
C GLU A 676 15.89 -28.36 -5.45
N LEU A 677 17.00 -28.72 -4.77
CA LEU A 677 18.31 -28.88 -5.42
C LEU A 677 18.26 -29.92 -6.54
N CYS A 678 17.56 -31.04 -6.35
CA CYS A 678 17.37 -32.04 -7.40
C CYS A 678 16.55 -31.51 -8.60
N GLN A 679 15.71 -30.50 -8.41
CA GLN A 679 14.97 -29.85 -9.49
C GLN A 679 15.88 -28.91 -10.31
N HIS A 680 16.77 -28.17 -9.64
CA HIS A 680 17.57 -27.12 -10.28
C HIS A 680 18.97 -27.57 -10.73
N LEU A 681 19.52 -28.66 -10.20
CA LEU A 681 20.83 -29.19 -10.60
C LEU A 681 20.72 -30.01 -11.92
N PRO A 682 21.78 -30.07 -12.74
CA PRO A 682 21.83 -30.94 -13.90
C PRO A 682 21.97 -32.42 -13.49
N ALA A 683 21.57 -33.34 -14.38
CA ALA A 683 21.49 -34.78 -14.10
C ALA A 683 22.77 -35.38 -13.48
N ALA A 684 23.95 -34.94 -13.92
CA ALA A 684 25.24 -35.44 -13.43
C ALA A 684 25.50 -35.13 -11.94
N ALA A 685 24.92 -34.05 -11.40
CA ALA A 685 25.13 -33.60 -10.02
C ALA A 685 24.13 -34.20 -9.02
N LYS A 686 23.01 -34.77 -9.50
CA LYS A 686 21.92 -35.30 -8.68
C LYS A 686 22.24 -36.55 -7.85
N PRO A 687 23.07 -37.54 -8.30
CA PRO A 687 23.14 -38.85 -7.64
C PRO A 687 23.44 -38.80 -6.14
N GLY A 688 24.41 -37.98 -5.71
CA GLY A 688 24.77 -37.86 -4.29
C GLY A 688 23.68 -37.21 -3.44
N ILE A 689 23.09 -36.12 -3.93
CA ILE A 689 21.99 -35.42 -3.27
C ILE A 689 20.76 -36.32 -3.16
N ARG A 690 20.42 -37.03 -4.25
CA ARG A 690 19.30 -37.96 -4.32
C ARG A 690 19.48 -39.16 -3.39
N ALA A 691 20.72 -39.66 -3.26
CA ALA A 691 21.04 -40.73 -2.32
C ALA A 691 20.84 -40.28 -0.87
N ARG A 692 21.28 -39.06 -0.51
CA ARG A 692 21.01 -38.48 0.81
C ARG A 692 19.52 -38.29 1.06
N LEU A 693 18.81 -37.68 0.10
CA LEU A 693 17.38 -37.42 0.20
C LEU A 693 16.60 -38.70 0.55
N ARG A 694 16.92 -39.82 -0.11
CA ARG A 694 16.29 -41.13 0.15
C ARG A 694 16.61 -41.75 1.52
N GLN A 695 17.66 -41.28 2.20
CA GLN A 695 17.97 -41.71 3.56
C GLN A 695 17.09 -40.97 4.59
N LEU A 696 16.67 -39.74 4.28
CA LEU A 696 15.89 -38.88 5.18
C LEU A 696 14.43 -39.31 5.28
N LYS A 697 14.19 -40.45 5.90
CA LYS A 697 12.85 -40.89 6.31
C LYS A 697 12.23 -39.92 7.31
N PRO A 698 10.89 -39.97 7.55
CA PRO A 698 10.23 -39.05 8.48
C PRO A 698 10.90 -38.91 9.86
N GLU A 699 11.47 -39.99 10.40
CA GLU A 699 12.18 -40.02 11.68
C GLU A 699 13.59 -39.39 11.66
N GLU A 700 14.24 -39.36 10.48
CA GLU A 700 15.60 -38.84 10.29
C GLU A 700 15.62 -37.42 9.68
N ALA A 701 14.47 -36.97 9.16
CA ALA A 701 14.30 -35.65 8.58
C ALA A 701 14.16 -34.55 9.65
N SER A 702 14.46 -33.31 9.27
CA SER A 702 14.30 -32.15 10.14
C SER A 702 12.84 -32.02 10.65
N ALA A 703 12.70 -31.71 11.95
CA ALA A 703 11.41 -31.64 12.63
C ALA A 703 10.51 -30.52 12.07
N LEU A 704 9.23 -30.83 11.87
CA LEU A 704 8.21 -29.89 11.35
C LEU A 704 7.51 -29.17 12.50
N TRP A 705 7.22 -27.88 12.33
CA TRP A 705 6.52 -27.05 13.33
C TRP A 705 5.10 -26.67 12.88
N THR A 706 4.81 -26.72 11.58
CA THR A 706 3.51 -26.27 11.03
C THR A 706 3.02 -27.13 9.85
N TRP A 707 1.70 -27.17 9.63
CA TRP A 707 1.09 -27.86 8.49
C TRP A 707 1.56 -27.36 7.11
N PRO A 708 1.79 -26.04 6.88
CA PRO A 708 2.40 -25.55 5.64
C PRO A 708 3.78 -26.14 5.33
N GLU A 709 4.64 -26.31 6.33
CA GLU A 709 5.98 -26.90 6.14
C GLU A 709 5.88 -28.36 5.64
N LEU A 710 4.95 -29.14 6.21
CA LEU A 710 4.69 -30.50 5.77
C LEU A 710 4.16 -30.55 4.33
N GLN A 711 3.21 -29.67 4.00
CA GLN A 711 2.63 -29.57 2.67
C GLN A 711 3.72 -29.27 1.62
N HIS A 712 4.55 -28.25 1.87
CA HIS A 712 5.64 -27.86 0.96
C HIS A 712 6.69 -28.96 0.84
N ARG A 713 6.97 -29.71 1.91
CA ARG A 713 7.85 -30.89 1.89
C ARG A 713 7.34 -31.98 0.94
N ILE A 714 6.08 -32.40 1.10
CA ILE A 714 5.49 -33.42 0.23
C ILE A 714 5.44 -32.93 -1.22
N GLU A 715 5.06 -31.67 -1.44
CA GLU A 715 5.04 -31.08 -2.79
C GLU A 715 6.44 -31.08 -3.43
N SER A 716 7.47 -30.64 -2.70
CA SER A 716 8.85 -30.58 -3.20
C SER A 716 9.38 -31.96 -3.56
N LEU A 717 9.08 -32.99 -2.75
CA LEU A 717 9.44 -34.38 -3.03
C LEU A 717 8.76 -34.93 -4.28
N LEU A 718 7.46 -34.63 -4.46
CA LEU A 718 6.72 -35.00 -5.66
C LEU A 718 7.30 -34.36 -6.92
N VAL A 719 7.68 -33.08 -6.85
CA VAL A 719 8.30 -32.37 -7.99
C VAL A 719 9.71 -32.91 -8.26
N ALA A 720 10.47 -33.30 -7.25
CA ALA A 720 11.78 -33.93 -7.39
C ALA A 720 11.73 -35.38 -7.94
N GLY A 721 10.54 -35.99 -8.00
CA GLY A 721 10.36 -37.37 -8.46
C GLY A 721 10.67 -38.44 -7.42
N GLU A 722 10.70 -38.08 -6.13
CA GLU A 722 10.89 -39.01 -5.01
C GLU A 722 9.55 -39.50 -4.44
N TYR A 723 8.77 -40.20 -5.27
CA TYR A 723 7.39 -40.61 -4.95
C TYR A 723 7.30 -41.52 -3.73
N ALA A 724 8.22 -42.48 -3.57
CA ALA A 724 8.23 -43.37 -2.42
C ALA A 724 8.45 -42.61 -1.10
N LEU A 725 9.33 -41.62 -1.10
CA LEU A 725 9.60 -40.81 0.10
C LEU A 725 8.46 -39.83 0.39
N ALA A 726 7.87 -39.24 -0.65
CA ALA A 726 6.66 -38.42 -0.51
C ALA A 726 5.51 -39.23 0.14
N ARG A 727 5.37 -40.51 -0.23
CA ARG A 727 4.42 -41.44 0.41
C ARG A 727 4.72 -41.65 1.89
N GLU A 728 5.96 -41.96 2.26
CA GLU A 728 6.33 -42.15 3.67
C GLU A 728 6.00 -40.92 4.53
N HIS A 729 6.23 -39.71 4.02
CA HIS A 729 5.84 -38.47 4.72
C HIS A 729 4.33 -38.23 4.77
N LEU A 730 3.59 -38.64 3.75
CA LEU A 730 2.13 -38.54 3.72
C LEU A 730 1.50 -39.54 4.71
N ASP A 731 1.99 -40.78 4.75
CA ASP A 731 1.56 -41.82 5.70
C ASP A 731 1.84 -41.41 7.16
N GLU A 732 2.96 -40.73 7.44
CA GLU A 732 3.24 -40.17 8.77
C GLU A 732 2.21 -39.10 9.16
N ALA A 733 1.86 -38.23 8.21
CA ALA A 733 0.89 -37.15 8.41
C ALA A 733 -0.53 -37.67 8.69
N GLU A 734 -0.90 -38.83 8.13
CA GLU A 734 -2.22 -39.44 8.36
C GLU A 734 -2.49 -39.70 9.85
N LYS A 735 -1.46 -39.99 10.64
CA LYS A 735 -1.58 -40.25 12.09
C LYS A 735 -2.16 -39.08 12.88
N ASP A 736 -1.93 -37.85 12.41
CA ASP A 736 -2.38 -36.61 13.04
C ASP A 736 -3.39 -35.83 12.18
N LEU A 737 -3.88 -36.41 11.08
CA LEU A 737 -4.76 -35.74 10.12
C LEU A 737 -6.07 -35.24 10.75
N ASP A 738 -6.57 -35.94 11.77
CA ASP A 738 -7.76 -35.55 12.55
C ASP A 738 -7.55 -34.23 13.31
N ARG A 739 -6.31 -33.79 13.52
CA ARG A 739 -5.96 -32.51 14.15
C ARG A 739 -5.70 -31.40 13.13
N ALA A 740 -5.58 -31.73 11.84
CA ALA A 740 -5.37 -30.77 10.78
C ALA A 740 -6.64 -29.95 10.50
N PRO A 741 -6.54 -28.62 10.29
CA PRO A 741 -7.65 -27.84 9.76
C PRO A 741 -8.16 -28.34 8.39
N PRO A 742 -9.45 -28.17 8.04
CA PRO A 742 -10.05 -28.73 6.82
C PRO A 742 -9.29 -28.38 5.52
N GLN A 743 -8.77 -27.16 5.41
CA GLN A 743 -8.00 -26.73 4.26
C GLN A 743 -6.72 -27.55 4.05
N PHE A 744 -6.02 -27.94 5.12
CA PHE A 744 -4.81 -28.76 5.01
C PHE A 744 -5.15 -30.22 4.68
N ARG A 745 -6.28 -30.73 5.16
CA ARG A 745 -6.78 -32.06 4.77
C ARG A 745 -7.09 -32.12 3.27
N LEU A 746 -7.73 -31.08 2.72
CA LEU A 746 -8.00 -30.98 1.28
C LEU A 746 -6.69 -30.94 0.46
N GLU A 747 -5.70 -30.19 0.92
CA GLU A 747 -4.41 -30.08 0.23
C GLU A 747 -3.59 -31.38 0.31
N LEU A 748 -3.56 -32.05 1.46
CA LEU A 748 -2.92 -33.36 1.60
C LEU A 748 -3.59 -34.40 0.70
N PHE A 749 -4.92 -34.43 0.64
CA PHE A 749 -5.66 -35.29 -0.29
C PHE A 749 -5.32 -34.97 -1.76
N ALA A 750 -5.18 -33.69 -2.12
CA ALA A 750 -4.77 -33.29 -3.46
C ALA A 750 -3.36 -33.80 -3.81
N LEU A 751 -2.43 -33.73 -2.85
CA LEU A 751 -1.07 -34.26 -2.99
C LEU A 751 -1.06 -35.79 -3.12
N GLU A 752 -1.94 -36.49 -2.40
CA GLU A 752 -2.14 -37.93 -2.51
C GLU A 752 -2.63 -38.34 -3.91
N LEU A 753 -3.65 -37.65 -4.44
CA LEU A 753 -4.14 -37.89 -5.81
C LEU A 753 -3.05 -37.64 -6.86
N ARG A 754 -2.25 -36.59 -6.67
CA ARG A 754 -1.09 -36.28 -7.52
C ARG A 754 -0.02 -37.36 -7.44
N LEU A 755 0.23 -37.90 -6.25
CA LEU A 755 1.15 -39.02 -6.03
C LEU A 755 0.67 -40.26 -6.80
N PHE A 756 -0.60 -40.66 -6.68
CA PHE A 756 -1.16 -41.79 -7.43
C PHE A 756 -1.00 -41.62 -8.95
N LEU A 757 -1.28 -40.41 -9.46
CA LEU A 757 -1.11 -40.09 -10.87
C LEU A 757 0.35 -40.27 -11.34
N LYS A 758 1.30 -39.77 -10.55
CA LYS A 758 2.75 -39.82 -10.88
C LYS A 758 3.33 -41.23 -10.77
N GLU A 759 2.87 -42.04 -9.83
CA GLU A 759 3.25 -43.45 -9.70
C GLU A 759 2.59 -44.35 -10.75
N LYS A 760 1.65 -43.83 -11.54
CA LYS A 760 0.79 -44.61 -12.43
C LYS A 760 -0.04 -45.67 -11.67
N ASN A 761 -0.37 -45.41 -10.41
CA ASN A 761 -1.19 -46.29 -9.57
C ASN A 761 -2.68 -46.05 -9.84
N TRP A 762 -3.13 -46.53 -11.00
CA TRP A 762 -4.50 -46.33 -11.49
C TRP A 762 -5.56 -46.90 -10.57
N ALA A 763 -5.28 -48.06 -9.95
CA ALA A 763 -6.22 -48.72 -9.05
C ALA A 763 -6.48 -47.91 -7.77
N ALA A 764 -5.44 -47.34 -7.17
CA ALA A 764 -5.58 -46.47 -6.01
C ALA A 764 -6.34 -45.18 -6.35
N LEU A 765 -6.05 -44.57 -7.50
CA LEU A 765 -6.75 -43.36 -7.95
C LEU A 765 -8.24 -43.61 -8.27
N ASP A 766 -8.56 -44.75 -8.88
CA ASP A 766 -9.94 -45.14 -9.16
C ASP A 766 -10.68 -45.51 -7.87
N GLY A 767 -9.99 -46.11 -6.89
CA GLY A 767 -10.53 -46.45 -5.56
C GLY A 767 -10.57 -45.31 -4.55
N ALA A 768 -9.94 -44.17 -4.83
CA ALA A 768 -9.84 -43.05 -3.89
C ALA A 768 -11.23 -42.47 -3.52
N VAL A 769 -11.39 -42.14 -2.24
CA VAL A 769 -12.63 -41.59 -1.67
C VAL A 769 -12.31 -40.25 -1.01
N VAL A 770 -13.24 -39.31 -1.10
CA VAL A 770 -13.11 -38.00 -0.43
C VAL A 770 -12.97 -38.19 1.08
N PRO A 771 -12.02 -37.51 1.75
CA PRO A 771 -11.80 -37.65 3.18
C PRO A 771 -13.07 -37.40 4.01
N PRO A 772 -13.31 -38.19 5.08
CA PRO A 772 -14.43 -37.95 5.99
C PRO A 772 -14.19 -36.68 6.83
N ALA A 773 -15.27 -36.09 7.37
CA ALA A 773 -15.21 -34.91 8.24
C ALA A 773 -14.68 -33.60 7.60
N LEU A 774 -14.86 -33.43 6.28
CA LEU A 774 -14.74 -32.13 5.62
C LEU A 774 -16.07 -31.37 5.70
N ASP A 775 -16.02 -30.04 5.76
CA ASP A 775 -17.20 -29.20 5.60
C ASP A 775 -17.72 -29.26 4.15
N ARG A 776 -18.98 -28.89 3.94
CA ARG A 776 -19.68 -29.03 2.65
C ARG A 776 -18.95 -28.40 1.46
N PRO A 777 -18.41 -27.16 1.52
CA PRO A 777 -17.71 -26.58 0.37
C PRO A 777 -16.39 -27.30 0.08
N THR A 778 -15.62 -27.67 1.11
CA THR A 778 -14.36 -28.41 0.98
C THR A 778 -14.57 -29.83 0.45
N THR A 779 -15.70 -30.47 0.80
CA THR A 779 -16.12 -31.77 0.23
C THR A 779 -16.34 -31.66 -1.28
N GLN A 780 -17.01 -30.60 -1.74
CA GLN A 780 -17.23 -30.37 -3.17
C GLN A 780 -15.90 -30.13 -3.90
N GLN A 781 -14.99 -29.35 -3.31
CA GLN A 781 -13.66 -29.11 -3.87
C GLN A 781 -12.83 -30.40 -3.94
N ALA A 782 -12.88 -31.25 -2.91
CA ALA A 782 -12.21 -32.55 -2.91
C ALA A 782 -12.78 -33.46 -4.01
N GLN A 783 -14.10 -33.45 -4.20
CA GLN A 783 -14.76 -34.21 -5.27
C GLN A 783 -14.34 -33.72 -6.67
N ASP A 784 -14.20 -32.41 -6.85
CA ASP A 784 -13.75 -31.81 -8.10
C ASP A 784 -12.29 -32.16 -8.39
N LYS A 785 -11.41 -32.09 -7.38
CA LYS A 785 -10.01 -32.54 -7.49
C LYS A 785 -9.96 -34.03 -7.85
N LEU A 786 -10.73 -34.89 -7.19
CA LEU A 786 -10.80 -36.32 -7.51
C LEU A 786 -11.27 -36.58 -8.95
N GLU A 787 -12.32 -35.89 -9.39
CA GLU A 787 -12.82 -35.99 -10.77
C GLU A 787 -11.76 -35.52 -11.77
N PHE A 788 -11.09 -34.40 -11.50
CA PHE A 788 -10.02 -33.86 -12.33
C PHE A 788 -8.87 -34.86 -12.47
N TYR A 789 -8.35 -35.41 -11.36
CA TYR A 789 -7.24 -36.36 -11.40
C TYR A 789 -7.65 -37.67 -12.10
N ARG A 790 -8.88 -38.17 -11.90
CA ARG A 790 -9.40 -39.33 -12.62
C ARG A 790 -9.47 -39.08 -14.12
N ALA A 791 -10.04 -37.96 -14.55
CA ALA A 791 -10.12 -37.59 -15.97
C ALA A 791 -8.74 -37.42 -16.59
N THR A 792 -7.85 -36.71 -15.90
CA THR A 792 -6.46 -36.49 -16.30
C THR A 792 -5.70 -37.82 -16.43
N SER A 793 -5.95 -38.78 -15.55
CA SER A 793 -5.32 -40.10 -15.64
C SER A 793 -5.71 -40.88 -16.90
N GLN A 794 -6.91 -40.66 -17.45
CA GLN A 794 -7.32 -41.32 -18.70
C GLN A 794 -6.48 -40.86 -19.90
N LEU A 795 -5.93 -39.64 -19.87
CA LEU A 795 -5.02 -39.15 -20.91
C LEU A 795 -3.65 -39.85 -20.84
N LEU A 796 -3.21 -40.24 -19.65
CA LEU A 796 -1.91 -40.89 -19.42
C LEU A 796 -1.96 -42.43 -19.54
N ARG A 797 -3.14 -43.04 -19.48
CA ARG A 797 -3.34 -44.50 -19.55
C ARG A 797 -3.28 -44.98 -21.00
N PRO A 798 -2.63 -46.13 -21.27
CA PRO A 798 -2.81 -46.84 -22.54
C PRO A 798 -4.30 -47.19 -22.74
N ASN A 799 -4.91 -46.74 -23.83
CA ASN A 799 -6.34 -46.91 -24.14
C ASN A 799 -7.31 -46.32 -23.10
N GLY A 800 -6.95 -45.21 -22.44
CA GLY A 800 -7.87 -44.53 -21.54
C GLY A 800 -9.13 -43.99 -22.24
N ASN A 801 -10.20 -43.81 -21.46
CA ASN A 801 -11.47 -43.29 -21.99
C ASN A 801 -11.40 -41.77 -22.20
N LEU A 802 -10.79 -41.34 -23.31
CA LEU A 802 -10.61 -39.94 -23.66
C LEU A 802 -11.95 -39.20 -23.84
N ALA A 803 -12.97 -39.85 -24.39
CA ALA A 803 -14.30 -39.25 -24.56
C ALA A 803 -14.95 -38.94 -23.21
N GLY A 804 -14.94 -39.90 -22.27
CA GLY A 804 -15.44 -39.70 -20.91
C GLY A 804 -14.65 -38.65 -20.13
N ALA A 805 -13.32 -38.65 -20.26
CA ALA A 805 -12.46 -37.67 -19.61
C ALA A 805 -12.68 -36.25 -20.15
N ARG A 806 -12.89 -36.09 -21.46
CA ARG A 806 -13.21 -34.79 -22.07
C ARG A 806 -14.52 -34.23 -21.52
N VAL A 807 -15.57 -35.06 -21.41
CA VAL A 807 -16.86 -34.66 -20.83
C VAL A 807 -16.72 -34.23 -19.36
N ALA A 808 -15.97 -35.00 -18.56
CA ALA A 808 -15.70 -34.67 -17.16
C ALA A 808 -14.95 -33.33 -17.01
N LEU A 809 -13.87 -33.13 -17.77
CA LEU A 809 -13.09 -31.89 -17.71
C LEU A 809 -13.86 -30.69 -18.27
N GLN A 810 -14.67 -30.85 -19.32
CA GLN A 810 -15.55 -29.78 -19.83
C GLN A 810 -16.58 -29.37 -18.77
N ARG A 811 -17.17 -30.34 -18.06
CA ARG A 811 -18.08 -30.08 -16.95
C ARG A 811 -17.39 -29.32 -15.82
N LEU A 812 -16.14 -29.67 -15.49
CA LEU A 812 -15.36 -28.96 -14.48
C LEU A 812 -14.97 -27.55 -14.96
N ALA A 813 -14.56 -27.40 -16.21
CA ALA A 813 -14.16 -26.12 -16.82
C ALA A 813 -15.33 -25.14 -17.02
N ALA A 814 -16.56 -25.65 -17.18
CA ALA A 814 -17.77 -24.84 -17.31
C ALA A 814 -18.22 -24.18 -15.99
N ARG A 815 -17.58 -24.50 -14.86
CA ARG A 815 -17.92 -23.90 -13.57
C ARG A 815 -17.34 -22.49 -13.44
N PRO A 816 -18.07 -21.54 -12.82
CA PRO A 816 -17.51 -20.23 -12.49
C PRO A 816 -16.25 -20.38 -11.62
N GLY A 817 -15.19 -19.67 -11.97
CA GLY A 817 -13.91 -19.72 -11.24
C GLY A 817 -13.14 -21.05 -11.36
N ALA A 818 -13.44 -21.88 -12.36
CA ALA A 818 -12.73 -23.14 -12.60
C ALA A 818 -11.22 -22.95 -12.81
N ALA A 819 -10.42 -23.94 -12.37
CA ALA A 819 -8.97 -23.92 -12.55
C ALA A 819 -8.62 -23.97 -14.06
N PRO A 820 -7.68 -23.12 -14.55
CA PRO A 820 -7.27 -23.13 -15.96
C PRO A 820 -6.82 -24.51 -16.45
N ALA A 821 -6.19 -25.30 -15.57
CA ALA A 821 -5.76 -26.67 -15.83
C ALA A 821 -6.87 -27.58 -16.38
N TYR A 822 -8.15 -27.33 -16.02
CA TYR A 822 -9.27 -28.12 -16.53
C TYR A 822 -9.44 -27.91 -18.03
N LYS A 823 -9.43 -26.65 -18.48
CA LYS A 823 -9.58 -26.27 -19.89
C LYS A 823 -8.32 -26.62 -20.69
N GLU A 824 -7.13 -26.42 -20.12
CA GLU A 824 -5.87 -26.82 -20.75
C GLU A 824 -5.83 -28.34 -20.99
N ASN A 825 -6.31 -29.16 -20.05
CA ASN A 825 -6.40 -30.61 -20.25
C ASN A 825 -7.52 -31.02 -21.22
N VAL A 826 -8.60 -30.22 -21.37
CA VAL A 826 -9.57 -30.43 -22.47
C VAL A 826 -8.87 -30.28 -23.82
N PHE A 827 -8.03 -29.25 -23.98
CA PHE A 827 -7.23 -29.07 -25.20
C PHE A 827 -6.24 -30.21 -25.40
N ALA A 828 -5.54 -30.64 -24.34
CA ALA A 828 -4.63 -31.78 -24.41
C ALA A 828 -5.34 -33.06 -24.89
N ILE A 829 -6.54 -33.36 -24.37
CA ILE A 829 -7.34 -34.50 -24.83
C ILE A 829 -7.77 -34.33 -26.29
N ALA A 830 -8.23 -33.14 -26.70
CA ALA A 830 -8.67 -32.90 -28.06
C ALA A 830 -7.51 -33.07 -29.07
N ILE A 831 -6.31 -32.58 -28.72
CA ILE A 831 -5.09 -32.79 -29.51
C ILE A 831 -4.74 -34.28 -29.57
N GLN A 832 -4.77 -34.98 -28.43
CA GLN A 832 -4.47 -36.42 -28.39
C GLN A 832 -5.44 -37.26 -29.24
N GLN A 833 -6.73 -36.90 -29.23
CA GLN A 833 -7.76 -37.55 -30.07
C GLN A 833 -7.53 -37.31 -31.56
N LEU A 834 -6.95 -36.16 -31.92
CA LEU A 834 -6.70 -35.76 -33.30
C LEU A 834 -5.39 -36.36 -33.85
N LEU A 835 -4.33 -36.38 -33.05
CA LEU A 835 -2.99 -36.80 -33.49
C LEU A 835 -2.73 -38.31 -33.29
N GLY A 836 -3.30 -38.92 -32.25
CA GLY A 836 -2.95 -40.30 -31.88
C GLY A 836 -1.50 -40.42 -31.36
N PRO A 837 -0.88 -41.62 -31.41
CA PRO A 837 0.44 -41.85 -30.82
C PRO A 837 1.61 -41.34 -31.69
N THR A 838 1.41 -41.08 -32.98
CA THR A 838 2.47 -40.72 -33.94
C THR A 838 2.19 -39.37 -34.58
N LEU A 839 3.24 -38.57 -34.83
CA LEU A 839 3.07 -37.23 -35.38
C LEU A 839 2.98 -37.31 -36.90
N HIS A 840 1.78 -37.12 -37.45
CA HIS A 840 1.54 -37.06 -38.89
C HIS A 840 0.88 -35.74 -39.30
N PRO A 841 1.12 -35.26 -40.54
CA PRO A 841 0.42 -34.07 -41.03
C PRO A 841 -1.09 -34.28 -41.10
N LEU A 842 -1.84 -33.30 -40.60
CA LEU A 842 -3.30 -33.31 -40.66
C LEU A 842 -3.81 -33.01 -42.08
N SER A 843 -4.84 -33.74 -42.51
CA SER A 843 -5.45 -33.57 -43.83
C SER A 843 -6.98 -33.66 -43.77
N GLY A 844 -7.67 -33.14 -44.78
CA GLY A 844 -9.14 -33.22 -44.88
C GLY A 844 -9.88 -32.60 -43.69
N ALA A 845 -10.84 -33.34 -43.13
CA ALA A 845 -11.67 -32.89 -42.00
C ALA A 845 -10.88 -32.70 -40.70
N ASP A 846 -9.81 -33.48 -40.51
CA ASP A 846 -8.95 -33.38 -39.33
C ASP A 846 -8.13 -32.09 -39.34
N ARG A 847 -7.74 -31.61 -40.53
CA ARG A 847 -7.10 -30.29 -40.68
C ARG A 847 -8.03 -29.15 -40.27
N VAL A 848 -9.29 -29.18 -40.72
CA VAL A 848 -10.29 -28.16 -40.35
C VAL A 848 -10.54 -28.16 -38.84
N THR A 849 -10.65 -29.37 -38.27
CA THR A 849 -10.82 -29.54 -36.81
C THR A 849 -9.59 -29.02 -36.05
N GLY A 850 -8.37 -29.28 -36.55
CA GLY A 850 -7.13 -28.79 -35.97
C GLY A 850 -6.99 -27.26 -36.05
N GLU A 851 -7.38 -26.65 -37.17
CA GLU A 851 -7.37 -25.18 -37.33
C GLU A 851 -8.38 -24.50 -36.38
N GLY A 852 -9.56 -25.09 -36.20
CA GLY A 852 -10.55 -24.61 -35.23
C GLY A 852 -10.04 -24.71 -33.78
N LEU A 853 -9.45 -25.85 -33.42
CA LEU A 853 -8.86 -26.06 -32.10
C LEU A 853 -7.70 -25.10 -31.82
N LEU A 854 -6.87 -24.81 -32.83
CA LEU A 854 -5.78 -23.84 -32.70
C LEU A 854 -6.31 -22.42 -32.44
N ALA A 855 -7.43 -22.03 -33.07
CA ALA A 855 -8.06 -20.74 -32.82
C ALA A 855 -8.61 -20.61 -31.39
N GLU A 856 -9.22 -21.67 -30.86
CA GLU A 856 -9.67 -21.72 -29.46
C GLU A 856 -8.51 -21.59 -28.47
N ILE A 857 -7.39 -22.28 -28.75
CA ILE A 857 -6.18 -22.19 -27.91
C ILE A 857 -5.56 -20.79 -27.99
N ASN A 858 -5.50 -20.18 -29.18
CA ASN A 858 -4.97 -18.81 -29.33
C ASN A 858 -5.80 -17.81 -28.52
N ALA A 859 -7.14 -17.89 -28.60
CA ALA A 859 -8.02 -17.02 -27.81
C ALA A 859 -7.78 -17.17 -26.30
N GLU A 860 -7.50 -18.38 -25.82
CA GLU A 860 -7.16 -18.61 -24.40
C GLU A 860 -5.80 -18.02 -24.02
N VAL A 861 -4.79 -18.14 -24.90
CA VAL A 861 -3.44 -17.60 -24.70
C VAL A 861 -3.46 -16.07 -24.68
N ASP A 862 -4.20 -15.44 -25.59
CA ASP A 862 -4.30 -13.98 -25.72
C ASP A 862 -4.96 -13.33 -24.47
N VAL A 863 -5.90 -14.04 -23.83
CA VAL A 863 -6.52 -13.60 -22.56
C VAL A 863 -5.53 -13.72 -21.38
N GLY A 864 -4.50 -14.56 -21.49
CA GLY A 864 -3.63 -14.97 -20.40
C GLY A 864 -2.16 -14.61 -20.53
N GLU A 865 -1.77 -13.60 -21.33
CA GLU A 865 -0.39 -13.28 -21.78
C GLU A 865 0.75 -13.38 -20.73
N SER A 866 0.47 -13.33 -19.41
CA SER A 866 1.48 -13.47 -18.33
C SER A 866 1.45 -14.77 -17.52
N SER A 867 0.46 -15.66 -17.72
CA SER A 867 0.25 -16.88 -16.88
C SER A 867 0.13 -18.20 -17.63
N VAL A 868 0.41 -18.22 -18.94
CA VAL A 868 0.27 -19.44 -19.73
C VAL A 868 1.24 -20.53 -19.28
N SER A 869 0.74 -21.75 -19.11
CA SER A 869 1.58 -22.90 -18.73
C SER A 869 2.50 -23.33 -19.88
N SER A 870 3.69 -23.84 -19.55
CA SER A 870 4.61 -24.39 -20.56
C SER A 870 3.97 -25.57 -21.32
N SER A 871 3.10 -26.33 -20.68
CA SER A 871 2.36 -27.44 -21.30
C SER A 871 1.33 -26.95 -22.32
N LEU A 872 0.61 -25.84 -22.06
CA LEU A 872 -0.34 -25.28 -23.04
C LEU A 872 0.41 -24.76 -24.28
N LEU A 873 1.54 -24.07 -24.08
CA LEU A 873 2.38 -23.61 -25.20
C LEU A 873 2.96 -24.78 -25.98
N ALA A 874 3.44 -25.83 -25.29
CA ALA A 874 3.93 -27.04 -25.94
C ALA A 874 2.82 -27.75 -26.75
N ASN A 875 1.59 -27.85 -26.20
CA ASN A 875 0.43 -28.43 -26.88
C ASN A 875 0.02 -27.60 -28.11
N ARG A 876 -0.01 -26.27 -27.99
CA ARG A 876 -0.26 -25.35 -29.11
C ARG A 876 0.77 -25.55 -30.23
N ALA A 877 2.05 -25.58 -29.87
CA ALA A 877 3.14 -25.76 -30.81
C ALA A 877 3.14 -27.16 -31.45
N LEU A 878 2.77 -28.21 -30.70
CA LEU A 878 2.58 -29.57 -31.23
C LEU A 878 1.47 -29.61 -32.30
N LEU A 879 0.35 -28.93 -32.07
CA LEU A 879 -0.73 -28.81 -33.05
C LEU A 879 -0.28 -28.01 -34.29
N MET A 880 0.51 -26.95 -34.12
CA MET A 880 1.11 -26.22 -35.25
C MET A 880 2.03 -27.10 -36.08
N LEU A 881 2.83 -27.96 -35.45
CA LEU A 881 3.67 -28.94 -36.17
C LEU A 881 2.82 -29.91 -37.00
N ALA A 882 1.74 -30.44 -36.44
CA ALA A 882 0.82 -31.31 -37.18
C ALA A 882 0.08 -30.59 -38.33
N LEU A 883 -0.11 -29.28 -38.22
CA LEU A 883 -0.65 -28.41 -39.27
C LEU A 883 0.41 -27.93 -40.29
N GLN A 884 1.64 -28.45 -40.22
CA GLN A 884 2.78 -28.08 -41.08
C GLN A 884 3.23 -26.62 -40.93
N LYS A 885 3.26 -26.10 -39.70
CA LYS A 885 3.74 -24.74 -39.36
C LYS A 885 4.90 -24.77 -38.35
N PRO A 886 6.08 -25.33 -38.70
CA PRO A 886 7.19 -25.49 -37.77
C PRO A 886 7.86 -24.18 -37.33
N GLU A 887 7.85 -23.13 -38.16
CA GLU A 887 8.39 -21.81 -37.81
C GLU A 887 7.54 -21.13 -36.73
N ASP A 888 6.22 -21.04 -36.96
CA ASP A 888 5.25 -20.51 -35.99
C ASP A 888 5.32 -21.26 -34.64
N ALA A 889 5.50 -22.58 -34.69
CA ALA A 889 5.64 -23.41 -33.49
C ALA A 889 6.87 -22.99 -32.64
N LEU A 890 8.02 -22.76 -33.28
CA LEU A 890 9.24 -22.30 -32.60
C LEU A 890 9.10 -20.89 -32.03
N GLU A 891 8.56 -19.96 -32.81
CA GLU A 891 8.37 -18.57 -32.41
C GLU A 891 7.40 -18.46 -31.23
N SER A 892 6.32 -19.24 -31.26
CA SER A 892 5.26 -19.24 -30.25
C SER A 892 5.70 -19.54 -28.81
N MET A 893 6.86 -20.18 -28.64
CA MET A 893 7.39 -20.58 -27.34
C MET A 893 8.80 -20.01 -27.05
N ALA A 894 9.34 -19.17 -27.93
CA ALA A 894 10.72 -18.69 -27.85
C ALA A 894 10.99 -17.88 -26.56
N ALA A 895 10.13 -16.90 -26.25
CA ALA A 895 10.24 -16.09 -25.04
C ALA A 895 10.20 -16.97 -23.78
N ARG A 896 9.24 -17.91 -23.71
CA ARG A 896 9.09 -18.80 -22.56
C ARG A 896 10.28 -19.75 -22.40
N ARG A 897 10.81 -20.28 -23.49
CA ARG A 897 11.99 -21.15 -23.49
C ARG A 897 13.25 -20.40 -23.04
N GLN A 898 13.38 -19.12 -23.36
CA GLN A 898 14.48 -18.26 -22.87
C GLN A 898 14.37 -18.01 -21.36
N GLU A 899 13.16 -17.78 -20.85
CA GLU A 899 12.90 -17.62 -19.42
C GLU A 899 13.13 -18.93 -18.64
N ARG A 900 12.57 -20.04 -19.14
CA ARG A 900 12.57 -21.33 -18.46
C ARG A 900 12.58 -22.49 -19.46
N ARG A 901 13.62 -23.31 -19.38
CA ARG A 901 13.71 -24.57 -20.14
C ARG A 901 12.88 -25.67 -19.47
N SER A 902 12.19 -26.48 -20.26
CA SER A 902 11.51 -27.69 -19.79
C SER A 902 11.63 -28.81 -20.83
N PRO A 903 11.52 -30.10 -20.44
CA PRO A 903 11.59 -31.21 -21.38
C PRO A 903 10.59 -31.09 -22.53
N GLU A 904 9.37 -30.61 -22.25
CA GLU A 904 8.29 -30.48 -23.23
C GLU A 904 8.61 -29.39 -24.27
N LEU A 905 9.12 -28.23 -23.83
CA LEU A 905 9.52 -27.15 -24.75
C LEU A 905 10.75 -27.52 -25.59
N GLU A 906 11.71 -28.24 -25.00
CA GLU A 906 12.87 -28.73 -25.76
C GLU A 906 12.47 -29.80 -26.78
N LEU A 907 11.55 -30.70 -26.43
CA LEU A 907 11.03 -31.72 -27.35
C LEU A 907 10.43 -31.07 -28.59
N ILE A 908 9.57 -30.06 -28.42
CA ILE A 908 9.01 -29.29 -29.54
C ILE A 908 10.11 -28.57 -30.32
N ALA A 909 11.09 -27.96 -29.64
CA ALA A 909 12.15 -27.21 -30.32
C ALA A 909 12.99 -28.12 -31.23
N VAL A 910 13.27 -29.35 -30.77
CA VAL A 910 13.95 -30.40 -31.54
C VAL A 910 13.09 -30.79 -32.75
N LEU A 911 11.81 -31.10 -32.54
CA LEU A 911 10.90 -31.50 -33.62
C LEU A 911 10.76 -30.41 -34.69
N SER A 912 10.52 -29.15 -34.29
CA SER A 912 10.41 -28.02 -35.21
C SER A 912 11.69 -27.80 -36.01
N LYS A 913 12.87 -27.86 -35.36
CA LYS A 913 14.16 -27.72 -36.04
C LYS A 913 14.44 -28.87 -37.01
N TYR A 914 14.04 -30.09 -36.66
CA TYR A 914 14.16 -31.25 -37.52
C TYR A 914 13.28 -31.13 -38.78
N GLU A 915 12.02 -30.70 -38.63
CA GLU A 915 11.09 -30.46 -39.75
C GLU A 915 11.56 -29.32 -40.67
N LEU A 916 12.25 -28.31 -40.15
CA LEU A 916 12.88 -27.24 -40.94
C LEU A 916 14.14 -27.68 -41.69
N GLY A 917 14.60 -28.92 -41.50
CA GLY A 917 15.81 -29.46 -42.15
C GLY A 917 17.11 -29.20 -41.39
N PHE A 918 17.07 -28.57 -40.21
CA PHE A 918 18.26 -28.29 -39.38
C PHE A 918 18.60 -29.49 -38.46
N ARG A 919 18.93 -30.63 -39.05
CA ARG A 919 19.11 -31.90 -38.32
C ARG A 919 20.22 -31.86 -37.27
N ASP A 920 21.37 -31.27 -37.60
CA ASP A 920 22.51 -31.19 -36.68
C ASP A 920 22.21 -30.30 -35.46
N GLU A 921 21.50 -29.17 -35.67
CA GLU A 921 21.03 -28.31 -34.58
C GLU A 921 20.00 -29.03 -33.69
N ALA A 922 19.05 -29.75 -34.30
CA ALA A 922 18.04 -30.51 -33.57
C ALA A 922 18.70 -31.58 -32.67
N MET A 923 19.68 -32.31 -33.19
CA MET A 923 20.43 -33.30 -32.42
C MET A 923 21.26 -32.65 -31.30
N ALA A 924 21.89 -31.50 -31.54
CA ALA A 924 22.64 -30.78 -30.52
C ALA A 924 21.73 -30.27 -29.39
N ILE A 925 20.54 -29.74 -29.73
CA ILE A 925 19.53 -29.34 -28.73
C ILE A 925 19.07 -30.56 -27.92
N LEU A 926 18.82 -31.69 -28.58
CA LEU A 926 18.37 -32.92 -27.94
C LEU A 926 19.43 -33.49 -26.98
N ASP A 927 20.69 -33.52 -27.39
CA ASP A 927 21.80 -33.97 -26.53
C ASP A 927 21.99 -33.05 -25.32
N ALA A 928 21.89 -31.73 -25.53
CA ALA A 928 21.93 -30.76 -24.43
C ALA A 928 20.74 -30.93 -23.47
N ALA A 929 19.54 -31.21 -23.98
CA ALA A 929 18.35 -31.45 -23.17
C ALA A 929 18.45 -32.77 -22.37
N ILE A 930 18.95 -33.86 -22.98
CA ILE A 930 19.19 -35.13 -22.28
C ILE A 930 20.26 -34.97 -21.19
N SER A 931 21.31 -34.19 -21.46
CA SER A 931 22.33 -33.88 -20.45
C SER A 931 21.77 -33.07 -19.28
N GLU A 932 20.88 -32.11 -19.53
CA GLU A 932 20.28 -31.26 -18.50
C GLU A 932 19.25 -32.03 -17.66
N PHE A 933 18.29 -32.69 -18.33
CA PHE A 933 17.11 -33.29 -17.69
C PHE A 933 17.27 -34.78 -17.36
N GLY A 934 18.28 -35.46 -17.90
CA GLY A 934 18.55 -36.88 -17.67
C GLY A 934 17.68 -37.81 -18.50
N ALA A 935 17.40 -39.01 -17.95
CA ALA A 935 16.67 -40.08 -18.64
C ALA A 935 15.15 -39.81 -18.71
N ASN A 936 14.77 -38.73 -19.38
CA ASN A 936 13.38 -38.51 -19.75
C ASN A 936 13.00 -39.45 -20.90
N ASP A 937 12.00 -40.31 -20.67
CA ASP A 937 11.56 -41.34 -21.63
C ASP A 937 11.21 -40.75 -23.00
N GLN A 938 10.60 -39.55 -23.06
CA GLN A 938 10.21 -38.90 -24.31
C GLN A 938 11.41 -38.35 -25.09
N LEU A 939 12.38 -37.74 -24.41
CA LEU A 939 13.61 -37.25 -25.05
C LEU A 939 14.47 -38.42 -25.57
N ILE A 940 14.55 -39.52 -24.82
CA ILE A 940 15.26 -40.73 -25.24
C ILE A 940 14.53 -41.40 -26.41
N ALA A 941 13.21 -41.54 -26.34
CA ALA A 941 12.40 -42.09 -27.43
C ALA A 941 12.58 -41.27 -28.71
N LEU A 942 12.48 -39.93 -28.61
CA LEU A 942 12.73 -39.05 -29.76
C LEU A 942 14.13 -39.23 -30.34
N LYS A 943 15.15 -39.37 -29.48
CA LYS A 943 16.53 -39.61 -29.93
C LYS A 943 16.64 -40.91 -30.72
N ASN A 944 16.02 -41.98 -30.24
CA ASN A 944 16.02 -43.27 -30.93
C ASN A 944 15.28 -43.19 -32.27
N ASP A 945 14.10 -42.56 -32.31
CA ASP A 945 13.29 -42.40 -33.53
C ASP A 945 14.04 -41.58 -34.60
N LEU A 946 14.64 -40.45 -34.20
CA LEU A 946 15.40 -39.59 -35.11
C LEU A 946 16.69 -40.28 -35.63
N GLN A 947 17.32 -41.12 -34.80
CA GLN A 947 18.49 -41.92 -35.21
C GLN A 947 18.12 -43.11 -36.10
N ALA A 948 16.95 -43.71 -35.90
CA ALA A 948 16.42 -44.78 -36.74
C ALA A 948 16.00 -44.29 -38.14
N GLY A 949 15.82 -42.98 -38.30
CA GLY A 949 15.40 -42.36 -39.56
C GLY A 949 13.91 -42.51 -39.83
N ASP A 950 13.11 -42.71 -38.78
CA ASP A 950 11.66 -42.89 -38.91
C ASP A 950 11.01 -41.60 -39.43
N SER A 951 10.13 -41.75 -40.42
CA SER A 951 9.44 -40.64 -41.08
C SER A 951 8.33 -40.00 -40.23
N ALA A 952 7.99 -40.60 -39.09
CA ALA A 952 7.00 -40.09 -38.14
C ALA A 952 7.38 -40.47 -36.71
N PRO A 953 7.81 -39.51 -35.87
CA PRO A 953 8.22 -39.80 -34.50
C PRO A 953 7.02 -40.26 -33.66
N SER A 954 7.27 -41.20 -32.74
CA SER A 954 6.29 -41.84 -31.85
C SER A 954 5.89 -40.98 -30.64
N VAL A 955 6.23 -39.69 -30.66
CA VAL A 955 6.17 -38.78 -29.50
C VAL A 955 5.02 -37.77 -29.60
N ALA A 956 3.96 -38.05 -30.35
CA ALA A 956 2.80 -37.16 -30.51
C ALA A 956 1.86 -37.12 -29.30
N SER A 957 2.40 -37.30 -28.10
CA SER A 957 1.62 -37.26 -26.87
C SER A 957 1.44 -35.82 -26.39
N ALA A 958 0.19 -35.42 -26.17
CA ALA A 958 -0.10 -34.11 -25.59
C ALA A 958 0.45 -34.01 -24.15
N SER A 959 1.05 -32.87 -23.82
CA SER A 959 1.53 -32.56 -22.48
C SER A 959 0.36 -32.29 -21.55
N VAL A 960 0.36 -32.96 -20.40
CA VAL A 960 -0.70 -32.84 -19.40
C VAL A 960 -0.36 -31.75 -18.40
N VAL A 961 -1.34 -30.94 -18.05
CA VAL A 961 -1.24 -29.96 -16.98
C VAL A 961 -1.83 -30.61 -15.74
N VAL A 962 -0.99 -30.85 -14.74
CA VAL A 962 -1.49 -31.22 -13.42
C VAL A 962 -1.63 -29.93 -12.64
N ASP A 963 -2.80 -29.75 -12.00
CA ASP A 963 -3.12 -28.58 -11.17
C ASP A 963 -1.89 -28.16 -10.36
N SER A 964 -1.36 -26.99 -10.71
CA SER A 964 -0.13 -26.51 -10.13
C SER A 964 -0.52 -25.49 -9.06
N ILE A 965 -0.13 -25.76 -7.82
CA ILE A 965 -0.13 -24.75 -6.77
C ILE A 965 0.62 -23.49 -7.25
N SER A 966 1.51 -23.61 -8.24
CA SER A 966 2.12 -22.52 -9.02
C SER A 966 1.10 -21.67 -9.81
N SER A 967 0.17 -22.29 -10.54
CA SER A 967 -0.92 -21.59 -11.25
C SER A 967 -1.97 -21.07 -10.29
N ILE A 968 -2.22 -21.73 -9.15
CA ILE A 968 -3.07 -21.19 -8.08
C ILE A 968 -2.39 -20.01 -7.39
N ARG A 969 -1.07 -20.08 -7.14
CA ARG A 969 -0.28 -18.99 -6.55
C ARG A 969 -0.18 -17.81 -7.51
N ALA A 970 0.00 -18.07 -8.80
CA ALA A 970 -0.05 -17.06 -9.86
C ALA A 970 -1.47 -16.51 -10.04
N ALA A 971 -2.51 -17.36 -10.00
CA ALA A 971 -3.90 -16.96 -10.08
C ALA A 971 -4.35 -16.17 -8.85
N LEU A 972 -3.88 -16.52 -7.64
CA LEU A 972 -4.10 -15.75 -6.42
C LEU A 972 -3.34 -14.41 -6.48
N GLN A 973 -2.12 -14.39 -7.02
CA GLN A 973 -1.42 -13.13 -7.32
C GLN A 973 -2.20 -12.29 -8.35
N GLN A 974 -2.73 -12.92 -9.39
CA GLN A 974 -3.50 -12.27 -10.46
C GLN A 974 -4.87 -11.79 -9.97
N LEU A 975 -5.55 -12.57 -9.14
CA LEU A 975 -6.83 -12.22 -8.54
C LEU A 975 -6.74 -10.94 -7.72
N THR A 976 -5.54 -10.64 -7.18
CA THR A 976 -5.27 -9.37 -6.48
C THR A 976 -5.05 -8.16 -7.40
N VAL A 977 -5.00 -8.35 -8.72
CA VAL A 977 -4.91 -7.27 -9.73
C VAL A 977 -6.15 -7.18 -10.63
N LEU A 978 -7.15 -8.06 -10.47
CA LEU A 978 -8.38 -8.04 -11.25
C LEU A 978 -9.35 -6.93 -10.80
N LEU A 979 -10.18 -6.46 -11.74
CA LEU A 979 -11.20 -5.46 -11.45
C LEU A 979 -12.31 -6.04 -10.56
N PRO A 980 -13.02 -5.22 -9.75
CA PRO A 980 -14.10 -5.69 -8.90
C PRO A 980 -15.16 -6.51 -9.63
N SER A 981 -15.55 -6.09 -10.83
CA SER A 981 -16.46 -6.81 -11.74
C SER A 981 -16.00 -8.24 -12.00
N GLN A 982 -14.76 -8.39 -12.45
CA GLN A 982 -14.15 -9.68 -12.77
C GLN A 982 -14.01 -10.56 -11.53
N ILE A 983 -13.61 -9.99 -10.39
CA ILE A 983 -13.56 -10.73 -9.12
C ILE A 983 -14.95 -11.21 -8.73
N GLY A 984 -15.98 -10.38 -8.89
CA GLY A 984 -17.36 -10.75 -8.66
C GLY A 984 -17.85 -11.87 -9.57
N ASP A 985 -17.43 -11.86 -10.84
CA ASP A 985 -17.77 -12.92 -11.80
C ASP A 985 -17.02 -14.24 -11.52
N ILE A 986 -15.83 -14.16 -10.92
CA ILE A 986 -14.98 -15.31 -10.59
C ILE A 986 -15.34 -15.93 -9.24
N LEU A 987 -15.52 -15.11 -8.21
CA LEU A 987 -15.71 -15.55 -6.83
C LEU A 987 -17.15 -15.45 -6.34
N GLY A 988 -18.01 -14.71 -7.06
CA GLY A 988 -19.41 -14.56 -6.71
C GLY A 988 -20.30 -15.71 -7.22
N PRO A 989 -21.54 -15.80 -6.72
CA PRO A 989 -22.53 -16.74 -7.27
C PRO A 989 -22.75 -16.48 -8.77
N PRO A 990 -22.86 -17.54 -9.61
CA PRO A 990 -23.03 -17.38 -11.05
C PRO A 990 -24.20 -16.45 -11.40
N GLY A 991 -23.93 -15.46 -12.27
CA GLY A 991 -24.92 -14.48 -12.72
C GLY A 991 -25.24 -13.36 -11.74
N ARG A 992 -24.63 -13.32 -10.54
CA ARG A 992 -24.83 -12.26 -9.54
C ARG A 992 -23.62 -11.33 -9.37
N GLY A 993 -22.50 -11.61 -10.03
CA GLY A 993 -21.31 -10.77 -10.13
C GLY A 993 -20.81 -10.24 -8.77
N VAL A 994 -20.34 -9.00 -8.77
CA VAL A 994 -19.80 -8.32 -7.56
C VAL A 994 -20.83 -8.25 -6.44
N ARG A 995 -22.10 -8.02 -6.79
CA ARG A 995 -23.18 -7.88 -5.81
C ARG A 995 -23.36 -9.17 -5.03
N GLY A 996 -23.49 -10.30 -5.73
CA GLY A 996 -23.62 -11.61 -5.09
C GLY A 996 -22.40 -11.99 -4.27
N TYR A 997 -21.18 -11.70 -4.77
CA TYR A 997 -19.95 -11.96 -4.03
C TYR A 997 -19.92 -11.21 -2.69
N LEU A 998 -20.16 -9.89 -2.71
CA LEU A 998 -20.16 -9.06 -1.51
C LEU A 998 -21.24 -9.49 -0.52
N ILE A 999 -22.46 -9.78 -0.99
CA ILE A 999 -23.54 -10.26 -0.12
C ILE A 999 -23.13 -11.56 0.56
N GLY A 1000 -22.47 -12.47 -0.17
CA GLY A 1000 -21.94 -13.71 0.38
C GLY A 1000 -20.84 -13.52 1.43
N GLN A 1001 -19.97 -12.52 1.29
CA GLN A 1001 -18.91 -12.26 2.28
C GLN A 1001 -19.45 -11.60 3.54
N VAL A 1002 -20.30 -10.57 3.39
CA VAL A 1002 -20.92 -9.90 4.54
C VAL A 1002 -21.83 -10.87 5.29
N SER A 1003 -22.61 -11.68 4.58
CA SER A 1003 -23.43 -12.73 5.17
C SER A 1003 -22.62 -13.73 6.02
N ARG A 1004 -21.42 -14.13 5.55
CA ARG A 1004 -20.51 -15.01 6.31
C ARG A 1004 -19.92 -14.33 7.53
N ALA A 1005 -19.51 -13.07 7.40
CA ALA A 1005 -18.96 -12.31 8.51
C ALA A 1005 -19.98 -12.17 9.65
N VAL A 1006 -21.24 -11.87 9.33
CA VAL A 1006 -22.29 -11.74 10.35
C VAL A 1006 -22.76 -13.08 10.90
N ALA A 1007 -22.74 -14.16 10.12
CA ALA A 1007 -22.99 -15.52 10.61
C ALA A 1007 -21.89 -15.99 11.58
N ALA A 1008 -20.62 -15.65 11.31
CA ALA A 1008 -19.54 -15.94 12.25
C ALA A 1008 -19.74 -15.23 13.61
N LEU A 1009 -20.21 -13.97 13.61
CA LEU A 1009 -20.59 -13.27 14.85
C LEU A 1009 -21.72 -13.99 15.59
N GLN A 1010 -22.72 -14.48 14.84
CA GLN A 1010 -23.83 -15.26 15.40
C GLN A 1010 -23.32 -16.53 16.10
N HIS A 1011 -22.31 -17.21 15.54
CA HIS A 1011 -21.67 -18.37 16.17
C HIS A 1011 -20.83 -18.00 17.41
N MET A 1012 -20.23 -16.81 17.44
CA MET A 1012 -19.45 -16.30 18.57
C MET A 1012 -20.29 -15.62 19.65
N ALA A 1013 -21.60 -15.43 19.43
CA ALA A 1013 -22.50 -14.68 20.32
C ALA A 1013 -22.48 -15.16 21.77
N ALA A 1014 -22.23 -16.45 22.02
CA ALA A 1014 -22.15 -17.02 23.37
C ALA A 1014 -20.88 -16.58 24.14
N MET A 1015 -19.77 -16.30 23.45
CA MET A 1015 -18.52 -15.83 24.06
C MET A 1015 -18.49 -14.30 24.25
N LEU A 1016 -19.31 -13.59 23.47
CA LEU A 1016 -19.47 -12.13 23.55
C LEU A 1016 -20.41 -11.69 24.69
N ARG A 1017 -20.91 -12.61 25.52
CA ARG A 1017 -21.84 -12.35 26.65
C ARG A 1017 -21.11 -12.16 27.98
N GLU A 1018 -20.66 -10.95 28.26
CA GLU A 1018 -20.61 -10.41 29.63
C GLU A 1018 -21.44 -9.12 29.71
N ARG A 1019 -22.76 -9.26 29.85
CA ARG A 1019 -23.63 -8.12 30.21
C ARG A 1019 -23.64 -7.96 31.73
N LYS A 1020 -22.88 -6.99 32.25
CA LYS A 1020 -23.15 -6.44 33.60
C LYS A 1020 -23.62 -4.99 33.61
N ASP A 1021 -23.54 -4.25 32.51
CA ASP A 1021 -24.03 -2.86 32.49
C ASP A 1021 -24.82 -2.51 31.23
N SER A 1022 -26.07 -2.11 31.42
CA SER A 1022 -26.96 -1.56 30.38
C SER A 1022 -26.61 -0.13 29.97
N MET A 1023 -25.64 0.52 30.65
CA MET A 1023 -25.21 1.89 30.35
C MET A 1023 -24.21 2.02 29.19
N ASN A 1024 -23.73 0.93 28.60
CA ASN A 1024 -22.68 0.94 27.55
C ASN A 1024 -23.09 0.23 26.24
N LEU A 1025 -24.35 0.35 25.80
CA LEU A 1025 -24.80 -0.24 24.52
C LEU A 1025 -24.01 0.26 23.31
N ALA A 1026 -23.62 1.55 23.27
CA ALA A 1026 -22.86 2.13 22.15
C ALA A 1026 -21.47 1.50 22.01
N ARG A 1027 -20.71 1.36 23.11
CA ARG A 1027 -19.42 0.67 23.12
C ARG A 1027 -19.53 -0.79 22.66
N PHE A 1028 -20.63 -1.44 23.01
CA PHE A 1028 -20.85 -2.84 22.66
C PHE A 1028 -21.22 -3.02 21.17
N GLU A 1029 -21.92 -2.06 20.57
CA GLU A 1029 -22.14 -2.00 19.12
C GLU A 1029 -20.82 -1.79 18.37
N ASP A 1030 -19.97 -0.89 18.86
CA ASP A 1030 -18.62 -0.67 18.32
C ASP A 1030 -17.74 -1.92 18.39
N ASP A 1031 -17.83 -2.69 19.48
CA ASP A 1031 -17.12 -3.97 19.66
C ASP A 1031 -17.62 -5.04 18.67
N LEU A 1032 -18.94 -5.11 18.45
CA LEU A 1032 -19.54 -6.02 17.46
C LEU A 1032 -19.18 -5.63 16.03
N ASN A 1033 -19.21 -4.34 15.71
CA ASN A 1033 -18.77 -3.79 14.43
C ASN A 1033 -17.27 -4.05 14.21
N THR A 1034 -16.45 -3.91 15.25
CA THR A 1034 -15.02 -4.24 15.19
C THR A 1034 -14.81 -5.71 14.92
N ALA A 1035 -15.48 -6.61 15.64
CA ALA A 1035 -15.40 -8.04 15.39
C ALA A 1035 -15.89 -8.40 13.98
N MET A 1036 -16.98 -7.79 13.51
CA MET A 1036 -17.52 -7.98 12.16
C MET A 1036 -16.50 -7.57 11.09
N ARG A 1037 -15.84 -6.43 11.28
CA ARG A 1037 -14.83 -5.90 10.36
C ARG A 1037 -13.56 -6.74 10.32
N GLU A 1038 -13.09 -7.23 11.45
CA GLU A 1038 -11.92 -8.12 11.48
C GLU A 1038 -12.20 -9.43 10.74
N VAL A 1039 -13.39 -10.02 10.95
CA VAL A 1039 -13.81 -11.23 10.22
C VAL A 1039 -14.00 -10.92 8.74
N LEU A 1040 -14.68 -9.84 8.39
CA LEU A 1040 -14.91 -9.44 7.00
C LEU A 1040 -13.60 -9.07 6.29
N GLY A 1041 -12.67 -8.41 6.98
CA GLY A 1041 -11.34 -8.08 6.49
C GLY A 1041 -10.51 -9.34 6.23
N ALA A 1042 -10.59 -10.34 7.11
CA ALA A 1042 -9.98 -11.64 6.87
C ALA A 1042 -10.58 -12.37 5.66
N LEU A 1043 -11.91 -12.32 5.49
CA LEU A 1043 -12.61 -12.92 4.35
C LEU A 1043 -12.25 -12.24 3.01
N LEU A 1044 -12.02 -10.93 3.03
CA LEU A 1044 -11.68 -10.11 1.86
C LEU A 1044 -10.17 -9.98 1.61
N ALA A 1045 -9.32 -10.51 2.50
CA ALA A 1045 -7.87 -10.47 2.35
C ALA A 1045 -7.38 -11.15 1.07
N VAL A 1046 -8.10 -12.18 0.61
CA VAL A 1046 -7.79 -12.93 -0.62
C VAL A 1046 -7.86 -12.05 -1.88
N THR A 1047 -8.75 -11.05 -1.90
CA THR A 1047 -8.91 -10.11 -3.02
C THR A 1047 -8.15 -8.79 -2.80
N LYS A 1048 -7.44 -8.64 -1.67
CA LYS A 1048 -6.86 -7.37 -1.19
C LYS A 1048 -7.89 -6.23 -1.08
N TRP A 1049 -9.15 -6.54 -0.85
CA TRP A 1049 -10.17 -5.52 -0.60
C TRP A 1049 -10.10 -5.10 0.87
N ASP A 1050 -10.12 -3.80 1.11
CA ASP A 1050 -10.01 -3.25 2.45
C ASP A 1050 -11.39 -3.01 3.06
N VAL A 1051 -11.54 -3.41 4.33
CA VAL A 1051 -12.65 -3.00 5.18
C VAL A 1051 -12.13 -1.89 6.07
N ALA A 1052 -12.64 -0.67 5.84
CA ALA A 1052 -12.21 0.51 6.58
C ALA A 1052 -13.18 0.83 7.72
N ASP A 1053 -12.60 1.19 8.86
CA ASP A 1053 -13.29 1.80 10.01
C ASP A 1053 -13.64 3.27 9.72
N GLN A 1054 -14.79 3.71 10.25
CA GLN A 1054 -15.13 5.12 10.51
C GLN A 1054 -14.70 6.09 9.40
N SER A 1055 -15.00 5.76 8.15
CA SER A 1055 -14.89 6.77 7.11
C SER A 1055 -16.04 7.75 7.30
N LEU A 1056 -15.75 8.97 7.75
CA LEU A 1056 -16.69 10.08 7.64
C LEU A 1056 -17.18 10.15 6.20
N GLY A 1057 -18.46 9.94 5.97
CA GLY A 1057 -18.95 9.96 4.61
C GLY A 1057 -20.46 9.99 4.46
N GLY A 1058 -20.88 10.89 3.59
CA GLY A 1058 -22.27 11.21 3.28
C GLY A 1058 -22.96 12.09 4.30
N ALA A 1059 -24.16 12.55 3.97
CA ALA A 1059 -24.86 13.59 4.70
C ALA A 1059 -25.95 12.97 5.59
N THR A 1060 -25.87 13.20 6.90
CA THR A 1060 -27.06 13.07 7.76
C THR A 1060 -28.11 14.10 7.32
N ALA A 1061 -29.37 13.96 7.74
CA ALA A 1061 -30.44 14.94 7.41
C ALA A 1061 -30.07 16.41 7.77
N ASN A 1062 -29.07 16.62 8.63
CA ASN A 1062 -28.54 17.92 9.04
C ASN A 1062 -27.22 18.32 8.34
N GLY A 1063 -26.77 17.59 7.32
CA GLY A 1063 -25.57 17.92 6.54
C GLY A 1063 -24.22 17.57 7.18
N ASN A 1064 -24.19 17.06 8.41
CA ASN A 1064 -22.96 16.57 9.06
C ASN A 1064 -22.51 15.24 8.44
N PRO A 1065 -21.19 14.96 8.39
CA PRO A 1065 -20.68 13.67 7.94
C PRO A 1065 -21.23 12.57 8.85
N GLY A 1066 -21.90 11.59 8.25
CA GLY A 1066 -22.30 10.38 8.94
C GLY A 1066 -21.11 9.54 9.36
N GLU A 1067 -21.16 9.00 10.57
CA GLU A 1067 -20.28 7.91 10.99
C GLU A 1067 -20.84 6.62 10.41
N ARG A 1068 -20.10 6.00 9.48
CA ARG A 1068 -20.49 4.74 8.84
C ARG A 1068 -19.80 3.60 9.59
N ASP A 1069 -20.53 2.51 9.85
CA ASP A 1069 -20.01 1.40 10.66
C ASP A 1069 -18.89 0.62 9.96
N ALA A 1070 -19.03 0.36 8.66
CA ALA A 1070 -17.97 -0.21 7.84
C ALA A 1070 -18.10 0.15 6.36
N VAL A 1071 -16.97 0.25 5.66
CA VAL A 1071 -16.95 0.46 4.21
C VAL A 1071 -15.99 -0.51 3.54
N ILE A 1072 -16.48 -1.19 2.50
CA ILE A 1072 -15.67 -2.08 1.67
C ILE A 1072 -15.11 -1.27 0.51
N ARG A 1073 -13.79 -1.34 0.34
CA ARG A 1073 -13.03 -0.58 -0.63
C ARG A 1073 -12.16 -1.49 -1.49
N VAL A 1074 -12.00 -1.09 -2.76
CA VAL A 1074 -11.05 -1.71 -3.69
C VAL A 1074 -10.20 -0.61 -4.28
N SER A 1075 -8.88 -0.71 -4.11
CA SER A 1075 -7.94 0.33 -4.58
C SER A 1075 -8.33 1.75 -4.14
N GLY A 1076 -9.09 1.89 -3.06
CA GLY A 1076 -9.56 3.16 -2.48
C GLY A 1076 -10.90 3.67 -2.97
N GLN A 1077 -11.53 2.98 -3.91
CA GLN A 1077 -12.90 3.24 -4.29
C GLN A 1077 -13.84 2.50 -3.33
N GLU A 1078 -14.82 3.22 -2.80
CA GLU A 1078 -15.91 2.63 -2.01
C GLU A 1078 -16.82 1.85 -2.96
N ILE A 1079 -16.93 0.55 -2.73
CA ILE A 1079 -17.77 -0.34 -3.54
C ILE A 1079 -19.02 -0.78 -2.79
N SER A 1080 -18.98 -0.73 -1.45
CA SER A 1080 -20.16 -0.95 -0.61
C SER A 1080 -20.01 -0.32 0.77
N ILE A 1081 -21.14 0.05 1.36
CA ILE A 1081 -21.25 0.66 2.69
C ILE A 1081 -22.14 -0.22 3.55
N ILE A 1082 -21.75 -0.43 4.81
CA ILE A 1082 -22.48 -1.20 5.81
C ILE A 1082 -22.89 -0.25 6.93
N GLU A 1083 -24.19 -0.21 7.20
CA GLU A 1083 -24.76 0.33 8.44
C GLU A 1083 -25.23 -0.86 9.28
N ALA A 1084 -24.93 -0.84 10.57
CA ALA A 1084 -25.33 -1.83 11.53
C ALA A 1084 -26.05 -1.19 12.71
N LEU A 1085 -26.91 -1.95 13.40
CA LEU A 1085 -27.48 -1.52 14.67
C LEU A 1085 -27.83 -2.70 15.58
N VAL A 1086 -27.83 -2.44 16.89
CA VAL A 1086 -28.30 -3.42 17.89
C VAL A 1086 -29.78 -3.23 18.22
N CYS A 1087 -30.56 -4.30 18.10
CA CYS A 1087 -31.98 -4.35 18.45
C CYS A 1087 -32.23 -5.36 19.58
N THR A 1088 -32.89 -4.96 20.67
CA THR A 1088 -33.39 -5.91 21.70
C THR A 1088 -34.83 -6.37 21.45
N GLY A 1089 -35.48 -5.84 20.43
CA GLY A 1089 -36.87 -6.08 20.02
C GLY A 1089 -37.18 -5.30 18.74
N LEU A 1090 -38.45 -5.23 18.33
CA LEU A 1090 -38.86 -4.46 17.15
C LEU A 1090 -38.89 -2.95 17.47
N ASP A 1091 -37.92 -2.20 16.96
CA ASP A 1091 -37.89 -0.73 17.01
C ASP A 1091 -37.99 -0.15 15.60
N ARG A 1092 -39.23 0.08 15.16
CA ARG A 1092 -39.55 0.57 13.81
C ARG A 1092 -38.88 1.90 13.51
N THR A 1093 -38.92 2.83 14.46
CA THR A 1093 -38.38 4.18 14.30
C THR A 1093 -36.87 4.15 14.15
N ASN A 1094 -36.16 3.34 14.93
CA ASN A 1094 -34.70 3.25 14.84
C ASN A 1094 -34.24 2.55 13.56
N ILE A 1095 -34.85 1.41 13.21
CA ILE A 1095 -34.54 0.68 11.97
C ILE A 1095 -34.76 1.59 10.76
N LYS A 1096 -35.90 2.29 10.71
CA LYS A 1096 -36.21 3.21 9.63
C LYS A 1096 -35.21 4.36 9.53
N LYS A 1097 -34.82 4.93 10.67
CA LYS A 1097 -33.85 6.03 10.74
C LYS A 1097 -32.47 5.63 10.23
N HIS A 1098 -32.01 4.40 10.48
CA HIS A 1098 -30.74 3.90 9.93
C HIS A 1098 -30.85 3.61 8.44
N PHE A 1099 -31.98 3.05 7.97
CA PHE A 1099 -32.23 2.88 6.54
C PHE A 1099 -32.24 4.21 5.76
N ASP A 1100 -32.88 5.25 6.30
CA ASP A 1100 -32.95 6.57 5.65
C ASP A 1100 -31.58 7.24 5.48
N LYS A 1101 -30.61 6.93 6.33
CA LYS A 1101 -29.23 7.46 6.22
C LYS A 1101 -28.34 6.62 5.32
N LEU A 1102 -28.63 5.33 5.14
CA LEU A 1102 -27.71 4.40 4.49
C LEU A 1102 -27.32 4.84 3.07
N VAL A 1103 -28.29 5.31 2.28
CA VAL A 1103 -28.07 5.74 0.88
C VAL A 1103 -27.49 7.16 0.81
N SER A 1104 -27.67 7.97 1.87
CA SER A 1104 -27.05 9.29 1.96
C SER A 1104 -25.56 9.21 2.32
N TYR A 1105 -25.08 8.05 2.80
CA TYR A 1105 -23.69 7.84 3.17
C TYR A 1105 -22.73 7.88 2.00
N GLY A 1106 -23.04 7.38 0.80
CA GLY A 1106 -22.08 7.43 -0.33
C GLY A 1106 -22.71 7.04 -1.64
N VAL A 1107 -21.90 6.86 -2.70
CA VAL A 1107 -22.36 6.45 -4.04
C VAL A 1107 -21.81 5.07 -4.37
N CYS A 1108 -22.54 4.04 -3.96
CA CYS A 1108 -22.23 2.63 -4.20
C CYS A 1108 -23.36 1.97 -5.00
N ASP A 1109 -23.06 0.86 -5.65
CA ASP A 1109 -24.07 0.07 -6.37
C ASP A 1109 -24.73 -0.99 -5.48
N LEU A 1110 -24.20 -1.17 -4.25
CA LEU A 1110 -24.68 -2.08 -3.21
C LEU A 1110 -24.45 -1.48 -1.81
N TYR A 1111 -25.45 -1.56 -0.93
CA TYR A 1111 -25.39 -1.16 0.47
C TYR A 1111 -25.85 -2.31 1.37
N PHE A 1112 -25.43 -2.30 2.64
CA PHE A 1112 -25.82 -3.27 3.64
C PHE A 1112 -26.45 -2.61 4.85
N HIS A 1113 -27.52 -3.21 5.34
CA HIS A 1113 -28.16 -2.84 6.59
C HIS A 1113 -28.22 -4.07 7.50
N VAL A 1114 -27.39 -4.10 8.54
CA VAL A 1114 -27.20 -5.25 9.43
C VAL A 1114 -27.90 -5.01 10.76
N ILE A 1115 -28.76 -5.93 11.18
CA ILE A 1115 -29.46 -5.85 12.47
C ILE A 1115 -28.92 -6.93 13.40
N TYR A 1116 -28.18 -6.53 14.43
CA TYR A 1116 -27.77 -7.39 15.53
C TYR A 1116 -28.92 -7.55 16.53
N SER A 1117 -29.67 -8.65 16.40
CA SER A 1117 -30.88 -8.86 17.17
C SER A 1117 -30.65 -9.69 18.43
N TYR A 1118 -31.08 -9.16 19.58
CA TYR A 1118 -31.27 -9.86 20.84
C TYR A 1118 -32.76 -10.14 21.13
N ALA A 1119 -33.63 -10.00 20.12
CA ALA A 1119 -35.06 -10.23 20.28
C ALA A 1119 -35.34 -11.70 20.64
N LYS A 1120 -36.42 -11.94 21.40
CA LYS A 1120 -36.88 -13.32 21.71
C LYS A 1120 -37.44 -14.02 20.48
N GLU A 1121 -38.02 -13.27 19.54
CA GLU A 1121 -38.60 -13.77 18.30
C GLU A 1121 -38.21 -12.83 17.16
N LEU A 1122 -37.72 -13.39 16.03
CA LEU A 1122 -37.24 -12.60 14.88
C LEU A 1122 -38.31 -12.35 13.82
N ASN A 1123 -39.36 -13.18 13.76
CA ASN A 1123 -40.42 -13.05 12.76
C ASN A 1123 -41.03 -11.63 12.69
N PRO A 1124 -41.29 -10.93 13.81
CA PRO A 1124 -41.78 -9.55 13.76
C PRO A 1124 -40.80 -8.56 13.10
N LEU A 1125 -39.48 -8.80 13.21
CA LEU A 1125 -38.44 -8.00 12.55
C LEU A 1125 -38.40 -8.29 11.05
N PHE A 1126 -38.40 -9.56 10.64
CA PHE A 1126 -38.44 -9.93 9.22
C PHE A 1126 -39.66 -9.35 8.51
N LYS A 1127 -40.86 -9.48 9.13
CA LYS A 1127 -42.11 -8.95 8.58
C LYS A 1127 -42.08 -7.43 8.41
N TYR A 1128 -41.56 -6.72 9.41
CA TYR A 1128 -41.47 -5.27 9.35
C TYR A 1128 -40.45 -4.81 8.30
N VAL A 1129 -39.29 -5.46 8.20
CA VAL A 1129 -38.29 -5.13 7.16
C VAL A 1129 -38.90 -5.36 5.78
N GLU A 1130 -39.55 -6.50 5.53
CA GLU A 1130 -40.24 -6.79 4.26
C GLU A 1130 -41.27 -5.71 3.90
N GLU A 1131 -42.14 -5.30 4.84
CA GLU A 1131 -43.12 -4.22 4.65
C GLU A 1131 -42.44 -2.84 4.41
N MET A 1132 -41.35 -2.55 5.12
CA MET A 1132 -40.63 -1.27 5.05
C MET A 1132 -39.94 -1.07 3.70
N LEU A 1133 -39.38 -2.13 3.10
CA LEU A 1133 -38.60 -2.05 1.85
C LEU A 1133 -39.42 -1.53 0.67
N GLU A 1134 -40.71 -1.84 0.62
CA GLU A 1134 -41.61 -1.44 -0.46
C GLU A 1134 -42.44 -0.19 -0.11
N HIS A 1135 -42.93 -0.07 1.13
CA HIS A 1135 -43.92 0.95 1.49
C HIS A 1135 -43.34 2.18 2.21
N GLU A 1136 -42.13 2.09 2.75
CA GLU A 1136 -41.49 3.18 3.49
C GLU A 1136 -40.14 3.57 2.85
N VAL A 1137 -40.10 3.63 1.52
CA VAL A 1137 -38.88 3.91 0.74
C VAL A 1137 -38.31 5.32 1.06
N PRO A 1138 -36.98 5.47 1.28
CA PRO A 1138 -36.38 6.77 1.55
C PRO A 1138 -36.53 7.75 0.36
N PRO A 1139 -36.57 9.08 0.60
CA PRO A 1139 -36.76 10.08 -0.46
C PRO A 1139 -35.67 10.00 -1.54
N GLY A 1140 -36.07 9.97 -2.81
CA GLY A 1140 -35.14 9.91 -3.96
C GLY A 1140 -34.86 8.49 -4.49
N LEU A 1141 -35.39 7.45 -3.83
CA LEU A 1141 -35.36 6.06 -4.31
C LEU A 1141 -36.73 5.66 -4.88
N THR A 1142 -36.74 4.94 -6.00
CA THR A 1142 -37.91 4.24 -6.51
C THR A 1142 -37.71 2.75 -6.32
N TYR A 1143 -38.54 2.08 -5.54
CA TYR A 1143 -38.50 0.62 -5.40
C TYR A 1143 -38.73 -0.07 -6.75
N LEU A 1144 -37.95 -1.12 -7.01
CA LEU A 1144 -38.05 -1.94 -8.23
C LEU A 1144 -38.42 -3.39 -7.91
N ASP A 1145 -37.66 -4.04 -7.04
CA ASP A 1145 -37.82 -5.47 -6.73
C ASP A 1145 -37.21 -5.83 -5.37
N CYS A 1146 -37.57 -6.98 -4.81
CA CYS A 1146 -37.05 -7.53 -3.56
C CYS A 1146 -36.91 -9.05 -3.64
N GLU A 1147 -35.73 -9.57 -3.27
CA GLU A 1147 -35.47 -11.00 -3.17
C GLU A 1147 -35.14 -11.40 -1.72
N PRO A 1148 -35.69 -12.50 -1.18
CA PRO A 1148 -35.28 -13.01 0.12
C PRO A 1148 -33.85 -13.58 0.06
N LEU A 1149 -33.07 -13.31 1.11
CA LEU A 1149 -31.75 -13.89 1.34
C LEU A 1149 -31.84 -14.98 2.42
N GLY A 1150 -31.20 -16.11 2.19
CA GLY A 1150 -31.08 -17.16 3.19
C GLY A 1150 -30.39 -18.42 2.66
N PRO A 1151 -30.24 -19.44 3.50
CA PRO A 1151 -29.61 -20.70 3.10
C PRO A 1151 -30.37 -21.37 1.94
N PRO A 1152 -29.68 -22.00 0.98
CA PRO A 1152 -28.26 -22.38 1.02
C PRO A 1152 -27.28 -21.32 0.49
N ASP A 1153 -27.76 -20.25 -0.15
CA ASP A 1153 -26.90 -19.31 -0.91
C ASP A 1153 -26.24 -18.24 -0.03
N TYR A 1154 -26.86 -17.94 1.13
CA TYR A 1154 -26.35 -16.99 2.12
C TYR A 1154 -26.53 -17.55 3.54
N GLU A 1155 -25.53 -17.38 4.40
CA GLU A 1155 -25.51 -17.95 5.77
C GLU A 1155 -26.41 -17.19 6.76
N ALA A 1156 -26.75 -15.94 6.46
CA ALA A 1156 -27.63 -15.09 7.26
C ALA A 1156 -28.92 -14.79 6.49
N SER A 1157 -30.05 -14.85 7.20
CA SER A 1157 -31.36 -14.58 6.62
C SER A 1157 -31.63 -13.08 6.50
N GLY A 1158 -32.34 -12.68 5.44
CA GLY A 1158 -32.52 -11.28 5.11
C GLY A 1158 -33.30 -11.05 3.83
N TYR A 1159 -33.12 -9.87 3.25
CA TYR A 1159 -33.71 -9.47 1.97
C TYR A 1159 -32.72 -8.60 1.19
N VAL A 1160 -32.74 -8.65 -0.14
CA VAL A 1160 -32.08 -7.66 -0.99
C VAL A 1160 -33.13 -6.94 -1.81
N ALA A 1161 -33.26 -5.63 -1.60
CA ALA A 1161 -34.16 -4.79 -2.37
C ALA A 1161 -33.38 -3.96 -3.38
N THR A 1162 -33.89 -3.87 -4.60
CA THR A 1162 -33.32 -3.06 -5.68
C THR A 1162 -34.16 -1.80 -5.86
N TYR A 1163 -33.48 -0.67 -5.97
CA TYR A 1163 -34.07 0.65 -6.12
C TYR A 1163 -33.44 1.39 -7.29
N ARG A 1164 -34.19 2.31 -7.90
CA ARG A 1164 -33.67 3.28 -8.86
C ARG A 1164 -33.43 4.61 -8.17
N VAL A 1165 -32.23 5.17 -8.36
CA VAL A 1165 -31.88 6.55 -8.01
C VAL A 1165 -31.46 7.23 -9.30
N ASP A 1166 -32.11 8.32 -9.70
CA ASP A 1166 -31.90 8.97 -11.00
C ASP A 1166 -31.96 7.97 -12.20
N HIS A 1167 -30.83 7.69 -12.84
CA HIS A 1167 -30.68 6.76 -13.96
C HIS A 1167 -29.93 5.45 -13.60
N ARG A 1168 -29.64 5.21 -12.31
CA ARG A 1168 -28.87 4.04 -11.84
C ARG A 1168 -29.73 3.10 -10.98
N GLU A 1169 -29.41 1.81 -11.04
CA GLU A 1169 -29.96 0.79 -10.12
C GLU A 1169 -29.01 0.56 -8.95
N VAL A 1170 -29.56 0.56 -7.74
CA VAL A 1170 -28.85 0.39 -6.46
C VAL A 1170 -29.51 -0.76 -5.71
N ALA A 1171 -28.70 -1.66 -5.14
CA ALA A 1171 -29.20 -2.73 -4.27
C ALA A 1171 -28.93 -2.41 -2.79
N VAL A 1172 -29.85 -2.78 -1.91
CA VAL A 1172 -29.67 -2.72 -0.45
C VAL A 1172 -29.96 -4.10 0.14
N ALA A 1173 -28.95 -4.72 0.75
CA ALA A 1173 -29.05 -6.02 1.40
C ALA A 1173 -29.27 -5.85 2.91
N PHE A 1174 -30.42 -6.28 3.39
CA PHE A 1174 -30.81 -6.29 4.80
C PHE A 1174 -30.50 -7.66 5.38
N LEU A 1175 -29.69 -7.72 6.42
CA LEU A 1175 -29.30 -8.96 7.10
C LEU A 1175 -29.71 -8.89 8.56
N ILE A 1176 -30.41 -9.91 9.06
CA ILE A 1176 -30.84 -9.99 10.46
C ILE A 1176 -30.08 -11.11 11.15
N VAL A 1177 -29.33 -10.77 12.19
CA VAL A 1177 -28.40 -11.65 12.90
C VAL A 1177 -28.98 -11.99 14.28
N ASP A 1178 -29.12 -13.27 14.60
CA ASP A 1178 -29.67 -13.70 15.89
C ASP A 1178 -28.58 -13.87 16.96
N LEU A 1179 -28.36 -12.87 17.79
CA LEU A 1179 -27.43 -12.92 18.90
C LEU A 1179 -28.07 -13.43 20.21
N ASN A 1180 -29.36 -13.79 20.19
CA ASN A 1180 -30.06 -14.32 21.35
C ASN A 1180 -29.88 -15.83 21.56
N ILE A 1181 -29.13 -16.50 20.68
CA ILE A 1181 -28.96 -17.96 20.70
C ILE A 1181 -28.32 -18.41 22.02
N SER A 1182 -29.09 -19.16 22.79
CA SER A 1182 -28.60 -19.90 23.96
C SER A 1182 -27.90 -21.16 23.45
N ARG A 1183 -26.74 -21.54 24.03
CA ARG A 1183 -26.07 -22.81 23.72
C ARG A 1183 -27.11 -23.94 23.56
N PRO A 1184 -27.00 -24.83 22.57
CA PRO A 1184 -27.62 -26.13 22.71
C PRO A 1184 -27.02 -26.71 24.00
N VAL A 1185 -27.86 -26.94 25.00
CA VAL A 1185 -27.48 -27.77 26.14
C VAL A 1185 -27.04 -29.07 25.53
N GLY A 1186 -25.74 -29.36 25.59
CA GLY A 1186 -25.22 -30.64 25.20
C GLY A 1186 -26.09 -31.69 25.86
N SER A 1187 -26.64 -32.61 25.07
CA SER A 1187 -27.21 -33.84 25.56
C SER A 1187 -26.11 -34.57 26.32
N GLY A 1188 -25.97 -34.22 27.60
CA GLY A 1188 -25.25 -34.98 28.60
C GLY A 1188 -26.00 -36.28 28.73
N GLY A 1189 -25.58 -37.26 27.94
CA GLY A 1189 -25.76 -38.66 28.27
C GLY A 1189 -25.14 -38.86 29.65
N GLY A 1190 -26.00 -38.93 30.66
CA GLY A 1190 -25.61 -39.38 31.98
C GLY A 1190 -25.12 -40.82 31.86
N PHE A 1191 -23.81 -41.00 31.90
CA PHE A 1191 -23.23 -42.28 32.28
C PHE A 1191 -22.98 -42.23 33.77
N ASN A 1192 -23.73 -43.09 34.45
CA ASN A 1192 -23.55 -43.52 35.82
C ASN A 1192 -22.08 -43.78 36.15
N ASP A 1193 -21.62 -43.26 37.29
CA ASP A 1193 -20.83 -44.08 38.19
C ASP A 1193 -21.08 -43.71 39.66
N SER A 1194 -21.99 -44.49 40.25
CA SER A 1194 -21.85 -45.16 41.54
C SER A 1194 -20.99 -44.49 42.64
N GLU A 1195 -21.64 -43.70 43.51
CA GLU A 1195 -21.34 -43.80 44.93
C GLU A 1195 -22.06 -45.02 45.52
N ARG A 1196 -21.26 -45.93 46.07
CA ARG A 1196 -21.69 -47.02 46.94
C ARG A 1196 -22.47 -46.45 48.12
N ASN A 1197 -23.76 -46.79 48.23
CA ASN A 1197 -24.21 -47.82 49.17
C ASN A 1197 -25.73 -47.88 49.22
N SER A 1198 -26.22 -49.03 48.79
CA SER A 1198 -27.48 -49.63 49.18
C SER A 1198 -27.59 -49.74 50.71
N THR A 1199 -28.61 -49.08 51.26
CA THR A 1199 -29.44 -49.65 52.33
C THR A 1199 -30.89 -49.56 51.90
N ASP A 1200 -31.36 -50.70 51.42
CA ASP A 1200 -32.55 -51.41 51.88
C ASP A 1200 -33.96 -50.82 51.75
N SER A 1201 -34.80 -51.70 51.19
CA SER A 1201 -36.22 -51.93 51.50
C SER A 1201 -37.30 -50.95 51.02
N GLY A 1202 -38.29 -51.48 50.29
CA GLY A 1202 -39.57 -50.76 50.17
C GLY A 1202 -40.58 -51.12 49.06
N SER A 1203 -40.87 -52.40 48.84
CA SER A 1203 -42.23 -52.92 48.54
C SER A 1203 -43.18 -52.21 47.52
N LYS A 1204 -43.46 -52.96 46.44
CA LYS A 1204 -44.77 -53.25 45.80
C LYS A 1204 -45.62 -52.08 45.25
N ALA A 1205 -45.84 -52.07 43.93
CA ALA A 1205 -46.93 -52.79 43.25
C ALA A 1205 -46.61 -52.91 41.76
#